data_AF-A0A2E5E306-F1
#
_entry.id   AF-A0A2E5E306-F1
#
_cell.length_a   1.000
_cell.length_b   1.000
_cell.length_c   1.000
_cell.angle_alpha   90.00
_cell.angle_beta   90.00
_cell.angle_gamma   90.00
#
_symmetry.space_group_name_H-M   'P 1'
#
loop_
_entity.id
_entity.type
_entity.pdbx_description
1 polymer ?
#
loop_
_entity_poly.entity_id
_entity_poly.type
_entity_poly.pdbx_seq_one_letter_code
_entity_poly.pdbx_strand_id
1 'polypeptide(L)'
;MLESIFNRPVAALLWVLIPLNLHAAGIESEFQYPFATTSFEDCLTSPYNLYMDLGDPDVDHELINNAFDPVKECSEPRVTWPATSSELGFTAWYYSTGGIGLTESGGDYFGVTEYTGYVGSYTDGIRGYQMGDTDGIVELRFDTVTNTESDYWDMTVDLFAADTGWENADQLEVVLLVDEGIELSVFQAEGDEIESIAGSWLTIQQELTDYTSARLSIKLISSTDSECIFIDRVRFNKACQVARTGESEDCNQNGIADSCDLESGIADDCNGNGIPDSCDLFIGLLTDLNADGRPDECYSCNADIQNDGQVNVNDLLEAISSWGPCDQDTPPSPARGLLDRWDADDLRIMAWNMYNFTVLEIPEERSEAMARVIVALNPDVIVFQEITLSPDDVNASELRLWLESNIDPGPWHIHDGIDTGIRNVIASRLELDMLETQTDPAPLNSPRGATMARVNCPDERWSTDLYLIGVHFKAFGDCESERKRQGAADSIANWIGDLRTPGGVVDLPEQTPIFVLGDMNFYSDGLQPELTLLNGDILDEDRFGSDIPGDWDETALSDLRPPQLVTGETWTLWGDDSYEPSRTDRIITTNSVLMRQNMFVLNTTVLPSDVLDQYGLQVNDTTREVASDHLPVVIDLRDPAYCPSDVDHDGVVGVNDILEIIASWGLCP
;
A
#
# COMPACT_ATOMS: atom_id res chain seq x y z
N MET A 1 74.19 -7.67 -17.12
CA MET A 1 73.39 -7.17 -15.98
C MET A 1 72.02 -6.83 -16.57
N LEU A 2 71.09 -7.73 -16.88
CA LEU A 2 70.65 -9.01 -16.28
C LEU A 2 70.36 -8.92 -14.77
N GLU A 3 69.08 -9.19 -14.46
CA GLU A 3 68.40 -9.43 -13.18
C GLU A 3 67.87 -8.22 -12.38
N SER A 4 66.55 -7.97 -12.45
CA SER A 4 65.61 -8.07 -11.30
C SER A 4 64.29 -7.28 -11.48
N ILE A 5 63.40 -7.71 -12.37
CA ILE A 5 61.94 -7.48 -12.22
C ILE A 5 61.21 -8.71 -12.76
N PHE A 6 61.00 -9.71 -11.91
CA PHE A 6 60.02 -10.78 -12.10
C PHE A 6 59.59 -11.27 -10.72
N ASN A 7 58.42 -10.82 -10.27
CA ASN A 7 57.46 -11.64 -9.51
C ASN A 7 56.19 -10.83 -9.23
N ARG A 8 55.21 -10.96 -10.12
CA ARG A 8 53.77 -11.14 -9.83
C ARG A 8 53.06 -11.34 -11.18
N PRO A 9 52.39 -12.48 -11.41
CA PRO A 9 51.73 -12.74 -12.67
C PRO A 9 50.43 -11.93 -12.72
N VAL A 10 50.28 -11.17 -13.80
CA VAL A 10 48.99 -10.69 -14.31
C VAL A 10 48.35 -11.90 -15.01
N ALA A 11 47.29 -12.43 -14.41
CA ALA A 11 46.37 -13.41 -14.97
C ALA A 11 45.02 -13.19 -14.24
N ALA A 12 43.86 -13.10 -14.88
CA ALA A 12 43.51 -13.10 -16.28
C ALA A 12 42.22 -12.28 -16.42
N LEU A 13 42.26 -11.17 -17.14
CA LEU A 13 41.07 -10.52 -17.68
C LEU A 13 40.85 -11.16 -19.05
N LEU A 14 40.14 -12.27 -19.11
CA LEU A 14 39.64 -12.88 -20.33
C LEU A 14 38.54 -13.86 -19.94
N TRP A 15 37.46 -13.89 -20.71
CA TRP A 15 36.23 -14.68 -20.57
C TRP A 15 35.04 -13.95 -19.93
N VAL A 16 34.65 -12.83 -20.52
CA VAL A 16 33.24 -12.57 -20.81
C VAL A 16 33.11 -12.67 -22.34
N LEU A 17 32.94 -13.89 -22.82
CA LEU A 17 32.48 -14.17 -24.18
C LEU A 17 31.13 -14.84 -24.02
N ILE A 18 30.08 -14.03 -24.11
CA ILE A 18 28.71 -14.48 -24.39
C ILE A 18 28.78 -15.33 -25.66
N PRO A 19 28.39 -16.62 -25.65
CA PRO A 19 28.09 -17.29 -26.89
C PRO A 19 26.72 -16.78 -27.34
N LEU A 20 26.73 -15.73 -28.17
CA LEU A 20 25.62 -15.46 -29.08
C LEU A 20 25.55 -16.65 -30.05
N ASN A 21 24.78 -17.67 -29.69
CA ASN A 21 24.33 -18.68 -30.64
C ASN A 21 23.31 -18.03 -31.56
N LEU A 22 23.79 -17.37 -32.61
CA LEU A 22 22.97 -16.99 -33.74
C LEU A 22 22.71 -18.24 -34.59
N HIS A 23 21.70 -19.04 -34.22
CA HIS A 23 21.04 -19.94 -35.16
C HIS A 23 19.90 -19.17 -35.84
N ALA A 24 20.21 -18.55 -36.97
CA ALA A 24 19.18 -18.04 -37.87
C ALA A 24 18.68 -19.18 -38.76
N ALA A 25 17.48 -19.70 -38.48
CA ALA A 25 16.56 -20.23 -39.49
C ALA A 25 15.15 -20.50 -38.91
N GLY A 26 14.30 -19.46 -38.94
CA GLY A 26 12.84 -19.60 -39.06
C GLY A 26 12.06 -19.92 -37.79
N ILE A 27 11.78 -18.90 -36.98
CA ILE A 27 10.69 -18.94 -35.99
C ILE A 27 9.80 -17.75 -36.35
N GLU A 28 8.68 -18.01 -37.02
CA GLU A 28 7.55 -17.08 -37.00
C GLU A 28 7.13 -16.97 -35.53
N SER A 29 6.84 -15.77 -35.02
CA SER A 29 6.62 -15.47 -33.60
C SER A 29 5.70 -16.49 -32.91
N GLU A 30 6.30 -17.46 -32.22
CA GLU A 30 5.58 -18.40 -31.37
C GLU A 30 5.28 -17.70 -30.05
N PHE A 31 4.00 -17.56 -29.72
CA PHE A 31 3.56 -17.07 -28.42
C PHE A 31 3.94 -18.11 -27.36
N GLN A 32 4.77 -17.72 -26.40
CA GLN A 32 5.17 -18.58 -25.28
C GLN A 32 4.25 -18.32 -24.11
N TYR A 33 3.82 -19.38 -23.45
CA TYR A 33 2.98 -19.30 -22.26
C TYR A 33 3.52 -20.23 -21.16
N PRO A 34 3.36 -19.85 -19.89
CA PRO A 34 3.72 -20.70 -18.77
C PRO A 34 2.85 -21.96 -18.72
N PHE A 35 3.42 -23.09 -18.32
CA PHE A 35 2.65 -24.33 -18.07
C PHE A 35 3.00 -25.06 -16.76
N ALA A 36 4.05 -24.61 -16.08
CA ALA A 36 4.33 -24.97 -14.70
C ALA A 36 4.96 -23.75 -14.03
N THR A 37 4.29 -23.20 -13.01
CA THR A 37 4.66 -21.91 -12.43
C THR A 37 4.45 -21.87 -10.94
N THR A 38 5.22 -21.04 -10.26
CA THR A 38 4.85 -20.53 -8.94
C THR A 38 5.36 -19.10 -8.83
N SER A 39 4.53 -18.24 -8.28
CA SER A 39 4.88 -16.92 -7.74
C SER A 39 4.61 -16.89 -6.23
N PHE A 40 4.45 -18.07 -5.61
CA PHE A 40 4.27 -18.23 -4.17
C PHE A 40 2.96 -17.63 -3.62
N GLU A 41 1.94 -17.49 -4.47
CA GLU A 41 0.69 -16.79 -4.17
C GLU A 41 -0.37 -17.66 -3.48
N ASP A 42 -0.28 -18.99 -3.59
CA ASP A 42 -1.32 -19.93 -3.13
C ASP A 42 -1.39 -20.10 -1.59
N CYS A 43 -0.63 -19.31 -0.84
CA CYS A 43 -0.57 -19.34 0.62
C CYS A 43 -0.87 -17.97 1.21
N LEU A 44 -1.84 -17.87 2.15
CA LEU A 44 -2.08 -16.66 2.93
C LEU A 44 -1.02 -16.53 4.03
N THR A 45 0.09 -15.85 3.78
CA THR A 45 1.10 -15.62 4.83
C THR A 45 0.84 -14.30 5.53
N SER A 46 0.89 -14.28 6.87
CA SER A 46 1.17 -13.02 7.56
C SER A 46 2.70 -12.72 7.44
N PRO A 47 3.13 -11.55 6.93
CA PRO A 47 4.51 -11.05 6.83
C PRO A 47 5.21 -10.90 8.19
N TYR A 48 4.54 -11.21 9.29
CA TYR A 48 5.07 -11.16 10.65
C TYR A 48 5.53 -12.51 11.19
N ASN A 49 5.28 -13.60 10.46
CA ASN A 49 5.68 -14.91 10.95
C ASN A 49 7.13 -15.20 10.57
N LEU A 50 7.93 -15.49 11.59
CA LEU A 50 9.27 -16.01 11.44
C LEU A 50 9.18 -17.53 11.31
N TYR A 51 9.90 -18.11 10.36
CA TYR A 51 10.03 -19.55 10.30
C TYR A 51 11.01 -19.99 11.37
N MET A 52 10.55 -20.90 12.24
CA MET A 52 11.41 -21.52 13.24
C MET A 52 11.76 -22.92 12.78
N ASP A 53 13.03 -23.18 12.50
CA ASP A 53 13.49 -24.53 12.27
C ASP A 53 13.57 -25.30 13.59
N LEU A 54 12.78 -26.37 13.71
CA LEU A 54 12.80 -27.28 14.87
C LEU A 54 13.75 -28.46 14.68
N GLY A 55 14.50 -28.47 13.56
CA GLY A 55 15.52 -29.45 13.24
C GLY A 55 16.74 -29.41 14.15
N ASP A 56 17.67 -30.34 13.93
CA ASP A 56 18.97 -30.35 14.61
C ASP A 56 19.94 -29.50 13.77
N PRO A 57 20.45 -28.35 14.27
CA PRO A 57 21.30 -27.46 13.48
C PRO A 57 22.64 -28.08 13.07
N ASP A 58 23.05 -29.18 13.72
CA ASP A 58 24.27 -29.92 13.44
C ASP A 58 24.09 -31.02 12.36
N VAL A 59 22.89 -31.15 11.77
CA VAL A 59 22.55 -32.23 10.83
C VAL A 59 21.86 -31.67 9.59
N ASP A 60 22.29 -32.08 8.40
CA ASP A 60 21.59 -31.75 7.15
C ASP A 60 20.17 -32.34 7.16
N HIS A 61 19.16 -31.52 6.87
CA HIS A 61 17.78 -31.96 6.87
C HIS A 61 16.89 -31.13 5.94
N GLU A 62 15.73 -31.69 5.61
CA GLU A 62 14.66 -30.98 4.89
C GLU A 62 13.96 -30.04 5.87
N LEU A 63 13.72 -28.80 5.46
CA LEU A 63 12.93 -27.85 6.24
C LEU A 63 11.46 -28.22 6.11
N ILE A 64 10.78 -28.35 7.25
CA ILE A 64 9.42 -28.88 7.31
C ILE A 64 8.51 -27.74 7.73
N ASN A 65 7.40 -27.56 7.02
CA ASN A 65 6.34 -26.68 7.48
C ASN A 65 5.94 -27.08 8.91
N ASN A 66 6.03 -26.14 9.83
CA ASN A 66 5.59 -26.34 11.21
C ASN A 66 4.10 -26.69 11.29
N ALA A 67 3.70 -27.22 12.45
CA ALA A 67 2.42 -27.90 12.61
C ALA A 67 1.23 -27.01 12.20
N PHE A 68 0.46 -27.50 11.22
CA PHE A 68 -0.78 -26.92 10.72
C PHE A 68 -1.78 -26.61 11.86
N ASP A 69 -2.13 -25.34 12.04
CA ASP A 69 -3.29 -24.94 12.84
C ASP A 69 -4.55 -24.98 11.96
N PRO A 70 -5.50 -25.91 12.19
CA PRO A 70 -6.70 -26.03 11.35
C PRO A 70 -7.69 -24.86 11.47
N VAL A 71 -7.43 -23.88 12.34
CA VAL A 71 -8.20 -22.62 12.44
C VAL A 71 -7.63 -21.54 11.51
N LYS A 72 -6.36 -21.66 11.12
CA LYS A 72 -5.59 -20.66 10.38
C LYS A 72 -4.93 -21.36 9.21
N GLU A 73 -5.53 -21.29 8.03
CA GLU A 73 -5.10 -22.15 6.92
C GLU A 73 -3.62 -21.95 6.51
N CYS A 74 -2.92 -20.87 6.92
CA CYS A 74 -1.49 -20.62 6.64
C CYS A 74 -0.74 -19.70 7.66
N SER A 75 -0.68 -20.05 8.95
CA SER A 75 -0.10 -19.16 9.99
C SER A 75 1.44 -19.12 10.11
N GLU A 76 2.22 -19.75 9.24
CA GLU A 76 3.69 -19.73 9.27
C GLU A 76 4.26 -19.72 7.84
N PRO A 77 5.44 -19.13 7.60
CA PRO A 77 6.02 -19.09 6.27
C PRO A 77 6.19 -20.50 5.74
N ARG A 78 5.71 -20.73 4.51
CA ARG A 78 5.86 -22.04 3.88
C ARG A 78 7.29 -22.17 3.39
N VAL A 79 7.95 -23.21 3.86
CA VAL A 79 9.28 -23.61 3.40
C VAL A 79 9.21 -24.79 2.43
N THR A 80 8.04 -25.43 2.35
CA THR A 80 7.73 -26.47 1.38
C THR A 80 6.27 -26.36 0.95
N TRP A 81 5.98 -26.68 -0.30
CA TRP A 81 4.64 -26.67 -0.86
C TRP A 81 4.46 -27.82 -1.84
N PRO A 82 3.41 -28.65 -1.70
CA PRO A 82 3.13 -29.71 -2.64
C PRO A 82 2.58 -29.13 -3.95
N ALA A 83 3.02 -29.65 -5.11
CA ALA A 83 2.46 -29.23 -6.39
C ALA A 83 0.93 -29.39 -6.45
N THR A 84 0.27 -28.39 -7.03
CA THR A 84 -1.18 -28.36 -7.29
C THR A 84 -1.42 -28.43 -8.81
N SER A 85 -2.69 -28.28 -9.24
CA SER A 85 -2.99 -28.19 -10.68
C SER A 85 -2.59 -26.85 -11.30
N SER A 86 -2.44 -25.81 -10.48
CA SER A 86 -2.13 -24.43 -10.90
C SER A 86 -0.72 -24.00 -10.48
N GLU A 87 -0.10 -24.69 -9.53
CA GLU A 87 1.16 -24.26 -8.93
C GLU A 87 2.21 -25.38 -8.86
N LEU A 88 3.45 -25.00 -9.18
CA LEU A 88 4.64 -25.81 -9.07
C LEU A 88 5.05 -25.97 -7.59
N GLY A 89 5.20 -27.22 -7.16
CA GLY A 89 5.65 -27.52 -5.80
C GLY A 89 7.11 -27.18 -5.56
N PHE A 90 7.48 -26.98 -4.30
CA PHE A 90 8.84 -26.71 -3.88
C PHE A 90 9.14 -27.26 -2.47
N THR A 91 10.41 -27.38 -2.13
CA THR A 91 10.89 -27.87 -0.83
C THR A 91 12.25 -27.25 -0.51
N ALA A 92 12.36 -26.63 0.66
CA ALA A 92 13.62 -26.09 1.17
C ALA A 92 14.41 -27.11 2.00
N TRP A 93 15.73 -26.98 1.95
CA TRP A 93 16.69 -27.83 2.65
C TRP A 93 17.70 -26.97 3.38
N TYR A 94 18.12 -27.43 4.55
CA TYR A 94 19.21 -26.86 5.32
C TYR A 94 20.40 -27.82 5.38
N TYR A 95 21.59 -27.27 5.21
CA TYR A 95 22.86 -27.97 5.26
C TYR A 95 23.74 -27.33 6.34
N SER A 96 24.16 -28.16 7.30
CA SER A 96 24.84 -27.68 8.49
C SER A 96 26.28 -27.26 8.19
N THR A 97 26.66 -26.07 8.66
CA THR A 97 28.04 -25.57 8.69
C THR A 97 28.66 -25.64 10.10
N GLY A 98 27.88 -26.05 11.10
CA GLY A 98 28.21 -26.03 12.53
C GLY A 98 28.02 -24.64 13.15
N GLY A 99 26.89 -24.41 13.82
CA GLY A 99 26.46 -23.08 14.30
C GLY A 99 25.08 -23.11 14.97
N ILE A 100 24.45 -21.94 15.14
CA ILE A 100 23.06 -21.83 15.63
C ILE A 100 22.06 -22.01 14.46
N GLY A 101 22.44 -21.64 13.22
CA GLY A 101 21.66 -21.94 12.01
C GLY A 101 20.27 -21.30 12.03
N LEU A 102 19.37 -21.78 11.15
CA LEU A 102 17.95 -21.41 11.12
C LEU A 102 17.13 -21.83 12.36
N THR A 103 17.77 -22.44 13.36
CA THR A 103 17.13 -23.08 14.53
C THR A 103 17.07 -22.17 15.76
N GLU A 104 17.31 -20.86 15.59
CA GLU A 104 17.32 -19.96 16.73
C GLU A 104 15.92 -19.76 17.35
N SER A 105 15.90 -19.50 18.66
CA SER A 105 14.64 -19.38 19.41
C SER A 105 13.77 -18.17 19.02
N GLY A 106 14.29 -17.28 18.17
CA GLY A 106 13.61 -16.12 17.62
C GLY A 106 12.85 -16.41 16.32
N GLY A 107 13.33 -17.40 15.54
CA GLY A 107 12.89 -17.68 14.17
C GLY A 107 13.46 -16.67 13.16
N ASP A 108 13.55 -17.09 11.90
CA ASP A 108 14.17 -16.31 10.83
C ASP A 108 13.16 -15.91 9.75
N TYR A 109 13.46 -14.85 9.02
CA TYR A 109 12.65 -14.47 7.85
C TYR A 109 13.00 -15.37 6.68
N PHE A 110 12.35 -16.51 6.64
CA PHE A 110 12.64 -17.58 5.69
C PHE A 110 11.35 -18.26 5.25
N GLY A 111 11.16 -18.47 3.95
CA GLY A 111 9.94 -19.05 3.38
C GLY A 111 9.14 -18.06 2.53
N VAL A 112 7.91 -18.45 2.18
CA VAL A 112 6.96 -17.57 1.49
C VAL A 112 6.64 -16.34 2.34
N THR A 113 6.63 -15.16 1.72
CA THR A 113 6.47 -13.86 2.39
C THR A 113 5.84 -12.81 1.46
N GLU A 114 5.21 -11.78 2.03
CA GLU A 114 4.78 -10.55 1.32
C GLU A 114 5.65 -9.34 1.70
N TYR A 115 6.79 -9.55 2.38
CA TYR A 115 7.62 -8.45 2.84
C TYR A 115 8.28 -7.70 1.67
N THR A 116 7.77 -6.50 1.38
CA THR A 116 8.24 -5.67 0.26
C THR A 116 9.34 -4.67 0.62
N GLY A 117 9.78 -4.60 1.88
CA GLY A 117 10.67 -3.52 2.36
C GLY A 117 12.03 -3.42 1.65
N TYR A 118 12.51 -4.49 1.01
CA TYR A 118 13.68 -4.46 0.13
C TYR A 118 13.33 -4.40 -1.36
N VAL A 119 12.33 -5.18 -1.78
CA VAL A 119 12.02 -5.40 -3.20
C VAL A 119 11.15 -4.31 -3.82
N GLY A 120 10.49 -3.49 -2.99
CA GLY A 120 9.48 -2.51 -3.40
C GLY A 120 8.18 -3.17 -3.85
N SER A 121 8.25 -4.02 -4.87
CA SER A 121 7.17 -4.87 -5.33
C SER A 121 7.73 -6.21 -5.81
N TYR A 122 6.97 -7.28 -5.60
CA TYR A 122 7.21 -8.55 -6.27
C TYR A 122 6.96 -8.41 -7.78
N THR A 123 7.59 -9.28 -8.56
CA THR A 123 7.56 -9.28 -10.03
C THR A 123 6.31 -9.96 -10.60
N ASP A 124 5.61 -10.73 -9.76
CA ASP A 124 4.33 -11.37 -10.03
C ASP A 124 3.55 -11.47 -8.72
N GLY A 125 2.33 -10.93 -8.68
CA GLY A 125 1.53 -10.93 -7.45
C GLY A 125 2.07 -10.06 -6.32
N ILE A 126 1.80 -10.47 -5.08
CA ILE A 126 2.13 -9.74 -3.84
C ILE A 126 3.06 -10.53 -2.92
N ARG A 127 3.39 -11.78 -3.30
CA ARG A 127 4.23 -12.70 -2.53
C ARG A 127 5.49 -13.04 -3.29
N GLY A 128 6.45 -13.56 -2.54
CA GLY A 128 7.58 -14.27 -3.08
C GLY A 128 8.16 -15.20 -2.02
N TYR A 129 9.36 -15.72 -2.28
CA TYR A 129 10.09 -16.56 -1.35
C TYR A 129 11.32 -15.84 -0.84
N GLN A 130 11.44 -15.68 0.47
CA GLN A 130 12.60 -15.07 1.12
C GLN A 130 13.54 -16.13 1.68
N MET A 131 14.83 -15.88 1.52
CA MET A 131 15.87 -16.54 2.31
C MET A 131 16.70 -15.45 2.97
N GLY A 132 16.53 -15.26 4.27
CA GLY A 132 17.37 -14.40 5.12
C GLY A 132 17.92 -15.17 6.31
N ASP A 133 19.00 -14.65 6.89
CA ASP A 133 19.64 -15.16 8.13
C ASP A 133 19.91 -16.67 8.12
N THR A 134 20.57 -17.15 7.05
CA THR A 134 20.64 -18.59 6.81
C THR A 134 21.59 -19.32 7.75
N ASP A 135 22.51 -18.59 8.39
CA ASP A 135 23.53 -19.04 9.34
C ASP A 135 24.12 -20.42 9.00
N GLY A 136 24.34 -20.66 7.71
CA GLY A 136 24.37 -21.99 7.13
C GLY A 136 24.22 -21.99 5.61
N ILE A 137 23.86 -23.14 5.05
CA ILE A 137 23.61 -23.29 3.62
C ILE A 137 22.16 -23.74 3.45
N VAL A 138 21.39 -22.97 2.69
CA VAL A 138 19.98 -23.27 2.38
C VAL A 138 19.82 -23.51 0.90
N GLU A 139 18.89 -24.40 0.54
CA GLU A 139 18.60 -24.74 -0.85
C GLU A 139 17.08 -24.90 -1.05
N LEU A 140 16.48 -24.06 -1.89
CA LEU A 140 15.10 -24.22 -2.34
C LEU A 140 15.08 -25.04 -3.63
N ARG A 141 14.34 -26.15 -3.61
CA ARG A 141 14.20 -27.07 -4.74
C ARG A 141 12.77 -27.07 -5.23
N PHE A 142 12.57 -26.90 -6.52
CA PHE A 142 11.25 -27.05 -7.13
C PHE A 142 11.01 -28.50 -7.54
N ASP A 143 9.75 -28.85 -7.77
CA ASP A 143 9.38 -30.15 -8.32
C ASP A 143 9.92 -30.32 -9.74
N THR A 144 10.20 -31.55 -10.14
CA THR A 144 10.67 -31.86 -11.49
C THR A 144 9.56 -31.60 -12.49
N VAL A 145 9.78 -30.67 -13.42
CA VAL A 145 8.89 -30.42 -14.55
C VAL A 145 9.31 -31.31 -15.72
N THR A 146 8.35 -31.97 -16.34
CA THR A 146 8.58 -32.80 -17.53
C THR A 146 7.91 -32.19 -18.75
N ASN A 147 8.67 -32.02 -19.83
CA ASN A 147 8.12 -31.78 -21.15
C ASN A 147 8.50 -32.95 -22.06
N THR A 148 7.51 -33.76 -22.43
CA THR A 148 7.72 -34.93 -23.32
C THR A 148 7.35 -34.65 -24.78
N GLU A 149 6.80 -33.47 -25.04
CA GLU A 149 6.53 -32.99 -26.38
C GLU A 149 7.84 -32.42 -26.96
N SER A 150 8.02 -32.53 -28.29
CA SER A 150 9.27 -32.10 -28.95
C SER A 150 9.23 -30.62 -29.35
N ASP A 151 8.60 -29.79 -28.53
CA ASP A 151 8.41 -28.36 -28.72
C ASP A 151 9.40 -27.55 -27.87
N TYR A 152 9.54 -26.27 -28.22
CA TYR A 152 10.42 -25.34 -27.50
C TYR A 152 9.91 -25.14 -26.07
N TRP A 153 10.82 -25.18 -25.10
CA TRP A 153 10.54 -24.81 -23.72
C TRP A 153 11.78 -24.26 -23.01
N ASP A 154 11.55 -23.43 -21.99
CA ASP A 154 12.59 -22.81 -21.16
C ASP A 154 12.18 -22.71 -19.69
N MET A 155 13.11 -22.23 -18.85
CA MET A 155 12.88 -21.85 -17.46
C MET A 155 13.25 -20.38 -17.27
N THR A 156 12.40 -19.64 -16.57
CA THR A 156 12.66 -18.28 -16.08
C THR A 156 12.45 -18.21 -14.57
N VAL A 157 13.29 -17.46 -13.86
CA VAL A 157 13.10 -17.11 -12.44
C VAL A 157 13.57 -15.69 -12.19
N ASP A 158 12.84 -14.97 -11.34
CA ASP A 158 13.27 -13.67 -10.85
C ASP A 158 13.91 -13.78 -9.48
N LEU A 159 15.01 -13.06 -9.34
CA LEU A 159 15.86 -13.09 -8.16
C LEU A 159 16.23 -11.66 -7.78
N PHE A 160 16.14 -11.34 -6.50
CA PHE A 160 16.56 -10.07 -5.93
C PHE A 160 17.49 -10.33 -4.75
N ALA A 161 18.66 -9.68 -4.74
CA ALA A 161 19.53 -9.64 -3.57
C ALA A 161 19.39 -8.27 -2.88
N ALA A 162 19.20 -8.25 -1.57
CA ALA A 162 19.14 -7.00 -0.81
C ALA A 162 20.51 -6.30 -0.77
N ASP A 163 20.51 -4.95 -0.78
CA ASP A 163 21.73 -4.15 -0.60
C ASP A 163 22.04 -4.04 0.90
N THR A 164 22.82 -4.99 1.41
CA THR A 164 23.04 -5.19 2.85
C THR A 164 24.51 -5.29 3.23
N GLY A 165 25.45 -5.33 2.28
CA GLY A 165 26.87 -5.47 2.55
C GLY A 165 27.34 -6.94 2.60
N TRP A 166 27.20 -7.66 1.49
CA TRP A 166 27.65 -9.03 1.23
C TRP A 166 29.16 -9.22 1.40
N GLU A 167 29.53 -10.27 2.11
CA GLU A 167 30.89 -10.67 2.41
C GLU A 167 31.44 -11.65 1.35
N ASN A 168 32.77 -11.73 1.22
CA ASN A 168 33.42 -12.69 0.31
C ASN A 168 33.14 -14.18 0.63
N ALA A 169 32.55 -14.47 1.79
CA ALA A 169 32.16 -15.82 2.18
C ALA A 169 30.77 -16.20 1.64
N ASP A 170 29.97 -15.21 1.21
CA ASP A 170 28.59 -15.42 0.80
C ASP A 170 28.53 -15.88 -0.65
N GLN A 171 27.61 -16.79 -0.93
CA GLN A 171 27.45 -17.41 -2.24
C GLN A 171 25.98 -17.55 -2.60
N LEU A 172 25.66 -17.24 -3.86
CA LEU A 172 24.34 -17.39 -4.44
C LEU A 172 24.45 -18.21 -5.73
N GLU A 173 23.70 -19.32 -5.81
CA GLU A 173 23.75 -20.24 -6.95
C GLU A 173 22.35 -20.58 -7.47
N VAL A 174 22.18 -20.61 -8.78
CA VAL A 174 20.99 -21.15 -9.48
C VAL A 174 21.42 -22.32 -10.35
N VAL A 175 20.82 -23.48 -10.10
CA VAL A 175 21.21 -24.77 -10.66
C VAL A 175 19.99 -25.51 -11.21
N LEU A 176 20.16 -26.18 -12.35
CA LEU A 176 19.14 -27.07 -12.92
C LEU A 176 19.66 -28.51 -12.96
N LEU A 177 18.89 -29.44 -12.43
CA LEU A 177 19.10 -30.87 -12.64
C LEU A 177 18.18 -31.34 -13.78
N VAL A 178 18.76 -31.64 -14.94
CA VAL A 178 18.03 -32.07 -16.13
C VAL A 178 18.18 -33.57 -16.39
N ASP A 179 17.11 -34.19 -16.92
CA ASP A 179 16.99 -35.63 -17.19
C ASP A 179 17.44 -36.52 -16.00
N GLU A 180 17.20 -36.04 -14.77
CA GLU A 180 17.54 -36.67 -13.49
C GLU A 180 19.02 -37.11 -13.31
N GLY A 181 19.96 -36.45 -14.01
CA GLY A 181 21.37 -36.83 -13.90
C GLY A 181 22.42 -35.86 -14.43
N ILE A 182 22.02 -34.75 -15.06
CA ILE A 182 22.95 -33.72 -15.56
C ILE A 182 22.68 -32.43 -14.78
N GLU A 183 23.71 -31.91 -14.12
CA GLU A 183 23.65 -30.64 -13.40
C GLU A 183 24.15 -29.50 -14.29
N LEU A 184 23.34 -28.47 -14.45
CA LEU A 184 23.64 -27.25 -15.18
C LEU A 184 23.73 -26.09 -14.18
N SER A 185 24.90 -25.47 -14.08
CA SER A 185 25.08 -24.21 -13.35
C SER A 185 24.60 -23.07 -14.24
N VAL A 186 23.50 -22.41 -13.85
CA VAL A 186 22.83 -21.36 -14.63
C VAL A 186 23.35 -19.99 -14.22
N PHE A 187 23.49 -19.76 -12.92
CA PHE A 187 23.99 -18.52 -12.33
C PHE A 187 24.79 -18.81 -11.05
N GLN A 188 25.87 -18.07 -10.83
CA GLN A 188 26.67 -18.10 -9.61
C GLN A 188 27.26 -16.70 -9.34
N ALA A 189 27.25 -16.27 -8.08
CA ALA A 189 27.88 -15.04 -7.62
C ALA A 189 28.43 -15.22 -6.19
N GLU A 190 29.53 -14.55 -5.87
CA GLU A 190 30.15 -14.55 -4.54
C GLU A 190 30.44 -13.11 -4.06
N GLY A 191 30.11 -12.80 -2.79
CA GLY A 191 30.40 -11.51 -2.14
C GLY A 191 30.19 -10.25 -3.00
N ASP A 192 31.28 -9.58 -3.38
CA ASP A 192 31.27 -8.36 -4.21
C ASP A 192 30.51 -8.53 -5.56
N GLU A 193 30.37 -9.76 -6.07
CA GLU A 193 29.58 -10.02 -7.27
C GLU A 193 28.06 -9.96 -6.99
N ILE A 194 27.64 -10.40 -5.80
CA ILE A 194 26.25 -10.28 -5.33
C ILE A 194 25.94 -8.80 -5.10
N GLU A 195 26.86 -8.05 -4.49
CA GLU A 195 26.76 -6.58 -4.36
C GLU A 195 26.50 -5.87 -5.70
N SER A 196 27.12 -6.36 -6.78
CA SER A 196 27.00 -5.72 -8.08
C SER A 196 25.61 -5.86 -8.71
N ILE A 197 24.78 -6.80 -8.22
CA ILE A 197 23.41 -7.04 -8.69
C ILE A 197 22.35 -6.70 -7.62
N ALA A 198 22.78 -6.37 -6.40
CA ALA A 198 21.89 -6.07 -5.28
C ALA A 198 21.03 -4.82 -5.54
N GLY A 199 19.85 -4.78 -4.91
CA GLY A 199 18.91 -3.66 -5.01
C GLY A 199 18.08 -3.64 -6.30
N SER A 200 18.13 -4.70 -7.13
CA SER A 200 17.32 -4.80 -8.35
C SER A 200 16.91 -6.23 -8.67
N TRP A 201 15.74 -6.39 -9.30
CA TRP A 201 15.27 -7.68 -9.79
C TRP A 201 16.08 -8.12 -11.02
N LEU A 202 16.55 -9.36 -10.99
CA LEU A 202 17.26 -10.03 -12.07
C LEU A 202 16.43 -11.23 -12.56
N THR A 203 16.03 -11.19 -13.83
CA THR A 203 15.42 -12.35 -14.50
C THR A 203 16.51 -13.26 -15.07
N ILE A 204 16.56 -14.50 -14.59
CA ILE A 204 17.46 -15.54 -15.06
C ILE A 204 16.67 -16.48 -15.99
N GLN A 205 17.19 -16.76 -17.18
CA GLN A 205 16.53 -17.61 -18.19
C GLN A 205 17.47 -18.71 -18.70
N GLN A 206 16.95 -19.93 -18.86
CA GLN A 206 17.66 -21.07 -19.44
C GLN A 206 16.78 -21.86 -20.42
N GLU A 207 17.21 -21.98 -21.67
CA GLU A 207 16.55 -22.83 -22.66
C GLU A 207 16.75 -24.32 -22.33
N LEU A 208 15.68 -25.12 -22.49
CA LEU A 208 15.63 -26.53 -22.09
C LEU A 208 15.23 -27.50 -23.22
N THR A 209 15.09 -27.02 -24.46
CA THR A 209 14.61 -27.79 -25.62
C THR A 209 15.30 -29.14 -25.86
N ASP A 210 16.58 -29.27 -25.49
CA ASP A 210 17.36 -30.51 -25.63
C ASP A 210 17.11 -31.55 -24.53
N TYR A 211 16.28 -31.23 -23.54
CA TYR A 211 15.99 -32.04 -22.36
C TYR A 211 14.50 -32.35 -22.24
N THR A 212 14.19 -33.40 -21.49
CA THR A 212 12.80 -33.85 -21.29
C THR A 212 12.28 -33.62 -19.88
N SER A 213 13.19 -33.36 -18.94
CA SER A 213 12.84 -32.93 -17.60
C SER A 213 13.88 -31.99 -17.01
N ALA A 214 13.43 -31.14 -16.08
CA ALA A 214 14.26 -30.18 -15.40
C ALA A 214 13.75 -29.96 -13.96
N ARG A 215 14.68 -29.81 -13.02
CA ARG A 215 14.40 -29.45 -11.63
C ARG A 215 15.26 -28.26 -11.23
N LEU A 216 14.63 -27.14 -10.91
CA LEU A 216 15.31 -25.91 -10.46
C LEU A 216 15.72 -26.03 -8.99
N SER A 217 16.90 -25.51 -8.68
CA SER A 217 17.42 -25.34 -7.33
C SER A 217 18.08 -23.98 -7.18
N ILE A 218 17.80 -23.28 -6.08
CA ILE A 218 18.38 -21.99 -5.73
C ILE A 218 19.00 -22.13 -4.34
N LYS A 219 20.28 -21.76 -4.22
CA LYS A 219 21.07 -22.00 -3.02
C LYS A 219 21.71 -20.70 -2.53
N LEU A 220 21.60 -20.46 -1.23
CA LEU A 220 22.20 -19.32 -0.54
C LEU A 220 23.13 -19.82 0.57
N ILE A 221 24.30 -19.18 0.66
CA ILE A 221 25.24 -19.30 1.76
C ILE A 221 25.45 -17.89 2.30
N SER A 222 25.07 -17.66 3.56
CA SER A 222 25.20 -16.39 4.26
C SER A 222 25.39 -16.63 5.75
N SER A 223 26.00 -15.66 6.44
CA SER A 223 26.30 -15.74 7.89
C SER A 223 25.93 -14.47 8.67
N THR A 224 25.04 -13.63 8.12
CA THR A 224 24.54 -12.44 8.79
C THR A 224 23.01 -12.35 8.73
N ASP A 225 22.42 -11.71 9.74
CA ASP A 225 20.98 -11.49 9.89
C ASP A 225 20.42 -10.44 8.92
N SER A 226 21.30 -9.62 8.34
CA SER A 226 20.94 -8.59 7.38
C SER A 226 20.87 -9.09 5.93
N GLU A 227 21.62 -10.12 5.57
CA GLU A 227 21.69 -10.61 4.19
C GLU A 227 20.46 -11.45 3.83
N CYS A 228 19.79 -11.05 2.76
CA CYS A 228 18.64 -11.80 2.26
C CYS A 228 18.49 -11.71 0.74
N ILE A 229 17.92 -12.77 0.18
CA ILE A 229 17.45 -12.81 -1.21
C ILE A 229 15.94 -13.03 -1.25
N PHE A 230 15.32 -12.57 -2.32
CA PHE A 230 13.93 -12.80 -2.65
C PHE A 230 13.85 -13.46 -4.02
N ILE A 231 12.97 -14.44 -4.13
CA ILE A 231 12.74 -15.23 -5.34
C ILE A 231 11.28 -15.06 -5.70
N ASP A 232 11.00 -14.83 -6.97
CA ASP A 232 9.64 -14.69 -7.46
C ASP A 232 9.54 -15.16 -8.93
N ARG A 233 8.32 -15.29 -9.43
CA ARG A 233 7.98 -15.56 -10.83
C ARG A 233 8.80 -16.69 -11.45
N VAL A 234 8.71 -17.87 -10.84
CA VAL A 234 9.32 -19.11 -11.37
C VAL A 234 8.39 -19.69 -12.42
N ARG A 235 8.86 -19.78 -13.67
CA ARG A 235 8.04 -20.29 -14.78
C ARG A 235 8.83 -21.24 -15.67
N PHE A 236 8.18 -22.33 -16.04
CA PHE A 236 8.55 -23.12 -17.22
C PHE A 236 7.57 -22.76 -18.33
N ASN A 237 8.09 -22.23 -19.44
CA ASN A 237 7.28 -21.77 -20.55
C ASN A 237 7.39 -22.75 -21.72
N LYS A 238 6.32 -22.85 -22.52
CA LYS A 238 6.30 -23.58 -23.79
C LYS A 238 5.69 -22.73 -24.89
N ALA A 239 5.99 -23.06 -26.15
CA ALA A 239 5.37 -22.41 -27.29
C ALA A 239 3.92 -22.90 -27.54
N CYS A 240 3.00 -22.01 -27.92
CA CYS A 240 1.65 -22.36 -28.38
C CYS A 240 1.61 -22.58 -29.90
N GLN A 241 0.92 -23.63 -30.36
CA GLN A 241 0.76 -23.88 -31.80
C GLN A 241 -0.38 -23.03 -32.39
N VAL A 242 -0.13 -22.43 -33.56
CA VAL A 242 -1.11 -21.68 -34.35
C VAL A 242 -2.34 -22.55 -34.69
N ALA A 243 -3.56 -22.03 -34.45
CA ALA A 243 -4.81 -22.70 -34.80
C ALA A 243 -4.83 -23.07 -36.29
N ARG A 244 -4.88 -24.37 -36.60
CA ARG A 244 -5.00 -24.80 -38.01
C ARG A 244 -6.42 -24.56 -38.48
N THR A 245 -6.58 -23.71 -39.50
CA THR A 245 -7.84 -23.35 -40.15
C THR A 245 -8.82 -24.52 -40.27
N GLY A 246 -9.94 -24.50 -39.52
CA GLY A 246 -11.01 -25.49 -39.74
C GLY A 246 -12.07 -25.68 -38.64
N GLU A 247 -11.84 -25.32 -37.39
CA GLU A 247 -12.83 -25.48 -36.30
C GLU A 247 -12.98 -24.19 -35.48
N SER A 248 -14.15 -24.04 -34.86
CA SER A 248 -14.76 -22.81 -34.35
C SER A 248 -14.17 -22.25 -33.06
N GLU A 249 -12.84 -22.21 -32.93
CA GLU A 249 -12.13 -21.84 -31.70
C GLU A 249 -11.36 -20.51 -31.83
N ASP A 250 -11.69 -19.63 -32.77
CA ASP A 250 -11.11 -18.27 -32.91
C ASP A 250 -12.19 -17.35 -33.49
N CYS A 251 -13.09 -16.87 -32.62
CA CYS A 251 -14.27 -16.09 -33.01
C CYS A 251 -13.89 -14.69 -33.50
N ASN A 252 -12.86 -14.09 -32.90
CA ASN A 252 -12.39 -12.73 -33.21
C ASN A 252 -11.39 -12.70 -34.40
N GLN A 253 -10.95 -13.86 -34.89
CA GLN A 253 -10.04 -14.08 -36.02
C GLN A 253 -8.69 -13.39 -35.86
N ASN A 254 -8.21 -13.28 -34.62
CA ASN A 254 -6.92 -12.66 -34.34
C ASN A 254 -5.74 -13.64 -34.58
N GLY A 255 -6.01 -14.93 -34.85
CA GLY A 255 -5.01 -15.97 -35.09
C GLY A 255 -4.54 -16.70 -33.82
N ILE A 256 -5.11 -16.37 -32.67
CA ILE A 256 -5.00 -17.04 -31.37
C ILE A 256 -6.33 -17.76 -31.14
N ALA A 257 -6.30 -18.96 -30.56
CA ALA A 257 -7.56 -19.63 -30.23
C ALA A 257 -8.27 -18.91 -29.07
N ASP A 258 -9.60 -18.83 -29.05
CA ASP A 258 -10.44 -18.21 -28.01
C ASP A 258 -10.09 -18.74 -26.61
N SER A 259 -9.82 -20.04 -26.51
CA SER A 259 -9.37 -20.65 -25.24
C SER A 259 -8.04 -20.06 -24.76
N CYS A 260 -7.15 -19.73 -25.69
CA CYS A 260 -5.87 -19.09 -25.39
C CYS A 260 -6.03 -17.58 -25.13
N ASP A 261 -6.96 -16.88 -25.81
CA ASP A 261 -7.25 -15.46 -25.52
C ASP A 261 -7.80 -15.26 -24.10
N LEU A 262 -8.65 -16.19 -23.64
CA LEU A 262 -9.20 -16.19 -22.29
C LEU A 262 -8.15 -16.63 -21.25
N GLU A 263 -7.43 -17.72 -21.51
CA GLU A 263 -6.38 -18.24 -20.60
C GLU A 263 -5.20 -17.28 -20.44
N SER A 264 -4.98 -16.39 -21.43
CA SER A 264 -3.95 -15.33 -21.37
C SER A 264 -4.45 -13.97 -20.89
N GLY A 265 -5.75 -13.81 -20.59
CA GLY A 265 -6.32 -12.54 -20.12
C GLY A 265 -6.38 -11.42 -21.17
N ILE A 266 -6.26 -11.76 -22.45
CA ILE A 266 -6.33 -10.78 -23.56
C ILE A 266 -7.79 -10.39 -23.85
N ALA A 267 -8.75 -11.18 -23.38
CA ALA A 267 -10.18 -10.97 -23.57
C ALA A 267 -10.94 -11.05 -22.24
N ASP A 268 -11.91 -10.14 -22.05
CA ASP A 268 -12.81 -10.11 -20.89
C ASP A 268 -13.99 -11.08 -21.08
N ASP A 269 -14.51 -11.61 -19.97
CA ASP A 269 -15.71 -12.46 -19.90
C ASP A 269 -16.51 -12.11 -18.64
N CYS A 270 -17.25 -11.00 -18.68
CA CYS A 270 -17.94 -10.46 -17.50
C CYS A 270 -19.06 -11.38 -16.97
N ASN A 271 -19.50 -12.35 -17.78
CA ASN A 271 -20.57 -13.29 -17.43
C ASN A 271 -20.08 -14.74 -17.16
N GLY A 272 -18.80 -15.03 -17.41
CA GLY A 272 -18.10 -16.27 -17.06
C GLY A 272 -18.47 -17.49 -17.90
N ASN A 273 -18.85 -17.32 -19.16
CA ASN A 273 -19.34 -18.42 -20.01
C ASN A 273 -18.27 -19.09 -20.89
N GLY A 274 -17.02 -18.59 -20.88
CA GLY A 274 -15.93 -19.11 -21.68
C GLY A 274 -15.91 -18.61 -23.14
N ILE A 275 -16.58 -17.49 -23.41
CA ILE A 275 -16.58 -16.75 -24.69
C ILE A 275 -16.26 -15.29 -24.37
N PRO A 276 -15.32 -14.64 -25.09
CA PRO A 276 -15.05 -13.21 -24.91
C PRO A 276 -16.29 -12.31 -25.00
N ASP A 277 -16.38 -11.26 -24.16
CA ASP A 277 -17.47 -10.26 -24.14
C ASP A 277 -17.69 -9.62 -25.52
N SER A 278 -16.59 -9.38 -26.25
CA SER A 278 -16.64 -8.87 -27.63
C SER A 278 -17.35 -9.82 -28.60
N CYS A 279 -17.23 -11.13 -28.39
CA CYS A 279 -17.93 -12.15 -29.14
C CYS A 279 -19.38 -12.31 -28.65
N ASP A 280 -19.64 -12.18 -27.34
CA ASP A 280 -21.00 -12.17 -26.77
C ASP A 280 -21.86 -11.00 -27.24
N LEU A 281 -21.29 -9.80 -27.32
CA LEU A 281 -21.92 -8.63 -27.94
C LEU A 281 -22.20 -8.86 -29.43
N PHE A 282 -21.27 -9.51 -30.15
CA PHE A 282 -21.42 -9.79 -31.58
C PHE A 282 -22.54 -10.81 -31.87
N ILE A 283 -22.74 -11.80 -31.01
CA ILE A 283 -23.80 -12.81 -31.15
C ILE A 283 -25.11 -12.43 -30.43
N GLY A 284 -25.11 -11.32 -29.68
CA GLY A 284 -26.29 -10.71 -29.06
C GLY A 284 -26.74 -11.37 -27.75
N LEU A 285 -25.79 -11.87 -26.94
CA LEU A 285 -26.05 -12.41 -25.61
C LEU A 285 -25.99 -11.35 -24.50
N LEU A 286 -25.36 -10.19 -24.76
CA LEU A 286 -25.27 -9.03 -23.86
C LEU A 286 -25.86 -7.77 -24.52
N THR A 287 -26.20 -6.76 -23.70
CA THR A 287 -26.81 -5.51 -24.17
C THR A 287 -25.83 -4.34 -24.04
N ASP A 288 -25.72 -3.54 -25.10
CA ASP A 288 -24.97 -2.28 -25.13
C ASP A 288 -25.93 -1.21 -25.69
N LEU A 289 -26.79 -0.67 -24.82
CA LEU A 289 -27.83 0.29 -25.22
C LEU A 289 -27.25 1.64 -25.61
N ASN A 290 -26.11 2.03 -25.02
CA ASN A 290 -25.46 3.32 -25.26
C ASN A 290 -24.40 3.28 -26.39
N ALA A 291 -24.11 2.09 -26.91
CA ALA A 291 -23.21 1.78 -28.03
C ALA A 291 -21.74 2.19 -27.79
N ASP A 292 -21.27 2.08 -26.55
CA ASP A 292 -19.90 2.44 -26.17
C ASP A 292 -18.89 1.29 -26.28
N GLY A 293 -19.35 0.07 -26.58
CA GLY A 293 -18.51 -1.11 -26.73
C GLY A 293 -18.28 -1.91 -25.44
N ARG A 294 -18.95 -1.54 -24.34
CA ARG A 294 -18.99 -2.27 -23.07
C ARG A 294 -20.44 -2.68 -22.75
N PRO A 295 -20.69 -3.90 -22.23
CA PRO A 295 -22.03 -4.27 -21.78
C PRO A 295 -22.55 -3.35 -20.67
N ASP A 296 -23.83 -2.97 -20.72
CA ASP A 296 -24.47 -2.05 -19.75
C ASP A 296 -24.48 -2.61 -18.33
N GLU A 297 -24.47 -3.94 -18.20
CA GLU A 297 -24.44 -4.67 -16.93
C GLU A 297 -23.14 -4.45 -16.12
N CYS A 298 -22.23 -3.56 -16.58
CA CYS A 298 -20.89 -3.32 -16.04
C CYS A 298 -20.63 -1.88 -15.46
N TYR A 299 -21.65 -1.04 -15.15
CA TYR A 299 -21.53 0.38 -14.70
C TYR A 299 -21.79 0.68 -13.19
N SER A 300 -21.32 1.83 -12.64
CA SER A 300 -21.54 2.36 -11.25
C SER A 300 -22.50 3.59 -11.19
N CYS A 301 -23.10 3.91 -10.02
CA CYS A 301 -24.43 4.56 -9.91
C CYS A 301 -24.56 5.95 -9.21
N ASN A 302 -23.67 6.91 -9.50
CA ASN A 302 -23.70 8.23 -8.85
C ASN A 302 -24.82 9.18 -9.33
N ALA A 303 -25.52 8.86 -10.41
CA ALA A 303 -26.53 9.74 -11.03
C ALA A 303 -27.98 9.51 -10.52
N ASP A 304 -28.18 8.57 -9.59
CA ASP A 304 -29.48 8.29 -8.97
C ASP A 304 -29.70 9.21 -7.75
N ILE A 305 -30.00 10.48 -8.03
CA ILE A 305 -30.13 11.56 -7.04
C ILE A 305 -31.21 11.26 -5.99
N GLN A 306 -32.28 10.56 -6.39
CA GLN A 306 -33.38 10.22 -5.49
C GLN A 306 -33.22 8.84 -4.81
N ASN A 307 -32.16 8.10 -5.13
CA ASN A 307 -31.84 6.76 -4.63
C ASN A 307 -33.01 5.76 -4.79
N ASP A 308 -33.64 5.70 -5.97
CA ASP A 308 -34.74 4.76 -6.26
C ASP A 308 -34.36 3.59 -7.19
N GLY A 309 -33.06 3.40 -7.42
CA GLY A 309 -32.47 2.36 -8.25
C GLY A 309 -32.59 2.64 -9.74
N GLN A 310 -32.92 3.88 -10.13
CA GLN A 310 -33.17 4.26 -11.52
C GLN A 310 -32.73 5.69 -11.81
N VAL A 311 -31.73 5.86 -12.67
CA VAL A 311 -31.39 7.19 -13.22
C VAL A 311 -32.41 7.56 -14.28
N ASN A 312 -33.31 8.49 -13.95
CA ASN A 312 -34.45 8.81 -14.81
C ASN A 312 -34.84 10.30 -14.77
N VAL A 313 -36.04 10.59 -15.30
CA VAL A 313 -36.56 11.95 -15.41
C VAL A 313 -36.77 12.62 -14.06
N ASN A 314 -36.99 11.86 -13.00
CA ASN A 314 -37.19 12.42 -11.68
C ASN A 314 -35.87 12.96 -11.11
N ASP A 315 -34.74 12.29 -11.34
CA ASP A 315 -33.40 12.75 -10.95
C ASP A 315 -33.04 14.03 -11.70
N LEU A 316 -33.35 14.07 -13.00
CA LEU A 316 -33.20 15.27 -13.81
C LEU A 316 -34.07 16.44 -13.30
N LEU A 317 -35.30 16.15 -12.83
CA LEU A 317 -36.19 17.16 -12.28
C LEU A 317 -35.70 17.68 -10.92
N GLU A 318 -35.12 16.81 -10.10
CA GLU A 318 -34.52 17.18 -8.81
C GLU A 318 -33.35 18.13 -9.03
N ALA A 319 -32.43 17.81 -9.96
CA ALA A 319 -31.33 18.69 -10.33
C ALA A 319 -31.79 20.05 -10.87
N ILE A 320 -32.82 20.07 -11.73
CA ILE A 320 -33.40 21.34 -12.20
C ILE A 320 -34.06 22.13 -11.06
N SER A 321 -34.60 21.46 -10.05
CA SER A 321 -35.27 22.12 -8.92
C SER A 321 -34.28 22.76 -7.95
N SER A 322 -33.06 22.21 -7.88
CA SER A 322 -31.95 22.66 -7.03
C SER A 322 -30.98 23.62 -7.75
N TRP A 323 -31.36 24.13 -8.94
CA TRP A 323 -30.49 24.91 -9.82
C TRP A 323 -29.85 26.13 -9.15
N GLY A 324 -28.51 26.18 -9.15
CA GLY A 324 -27.74 27.26 -8.55
C GLY A 324 -26.65 26.76 -7.59
N PRO A 325 -25.93 27.69 -6.94
CA PRO A 325 -24.94 27.31 -5.93
C PRO A 325 -25.62 26.58 -4.77
N CYS A 326 -24.92 25.56 -4.27
CA CYS A 326 -25.39 24.72 -3.17
C CYS A 326 -25.58 25.47 -1.84
N ASP A 327 -24.97 26.65 -1.70
CA ASP A 327 -25.15 27.52 -0.55
C ASP A 327 -26.14 28.66 -0.86
N GLN A 328 -27.21 28.78 -0.07
CA GLN A 328 -28.19 29.87 -0.18
C GLN A 328 -27.85 31.08 0.70
N ASP A 329 -26.71 31.10 1.41
CA ASP A 329 -26.27 32.25 2.19
C ASP A 329 -24.80 32.65 1.90
N THR A 330 -24.47 32.93 0.64
CA THR A 330 -23.82 34.18 0.18
C THR A 330 -23.39 34.06 -1.29
N PRO A 331 -23.41 35.14 -2.09
CA PRO A 331 -22.71 35.12 -3.37
C PRO A 331 -21.21 34.93 -3.11
N PRO A 332 -20.46 34.18 -3.94
CA PRO A 332 -19.02 34.06 -3.79
C PRO A 332 -18.42 35.45 -3.73
N SER A 333 -17.78 35.76 -2.61
CA SER A 333 -17.08 37.03 -2.44
C SER A 333 -16.01 37.12 -3.54
N PRO A 334 -15.98 38.20 -4.35
CA PRO A 334 -14.95 38.37 -5.36
C PRO A 334 -13.65 38.84 -4.71
N ALA A 335 -12.95 37.90 -4.05
CA ALA A 335 -11.50 37.80 -3.81
C ALA A 335 -11.26 36.80 -2.66
N ARG A 336 -11.53 35.51 -2.87
CA ARG A 336 -11.11 34.45 -1.93
C ARG A 336 -9.58 34.45 -1.86
N GLY A 337 -9.03 34.54 -0.65
CA GLY A 337 -7.60 34.42 -0.42
C GLY A 337 -7.13 32.96 -0.43
N LEU A 338 -5.82 32.76 -0.55
CA LEU A 338 -5.22 31.44 -0.78
C LEU A 338 -5.50 30.41 0.33
N LEU A 339 -5.67 30.86 1.59
CA LEU A 339 -5.91 29.99 2.74
C LEU A 339 -7.38 29.96 3.18
N ASP A 340 -8.25 30.74 2.53
CA ASP A 340 -9.66 30.84 2.92
C ASP A 340 -10.40 29.54 2.60
N ARG A 341 -11.41 29.18 3.39
CA ARG A 341 -12.35 28.10 3.05
C ARG A 341 -13.12 28.40 1.77
N TRP A 342 -13.69 27.37 1.13
CA TRP A 342 -14.54 27.60 -0.04
C TRP A 342 -15.81 28.32 0.38
N ASP A 343 -16.41 27.86 1.47
CA ASP A 343 -17.46 28.55 2.21
C ASP A 343 -17.09 28.73 3.69
N ALA A 344 -17.64 29.77 4.31
CA ALA A 344 -17.46 30.00 5.75
C ALA A 344 -18.00 28.84 6.61
N ASP A 345 -18.93 28.06 6.07
CA ASP A 345 -19.60 26.95 6.74
C ASP A 345 -18.91 25.58 6.58
N ASP A 346 -17.91 25.47 5.70
CA ASP A 346 -17.13 24.23 5.55
C ASP A 346 -16.38 23.91 6.86
N LEU A 347 -16.39 22.63 7.24
CA LEU A 347 -15.64 22.18 8.40
C LEU A 347 -14.16 22.04 8.02
N ARG A 348 -13.26 22.68 8.78
CA ARG A 348 -11.81 22.59 8.55
C ARG A 348 -11.12 21.73 9.60
N ILE A 349 -10.43 20.70 9.14
CA ILE A 349 -9.58 19.84 9.98
C ILE A 349 -8.12 20.10 9.64
N MET A 350 -7.28 20.17 10.66
CA MET A 350 -5.83 20.32 10.55
C MET A 350 -5.13 19.16 11.26
N ALA A 351 -4.15 18.52 10.62
CA ALA A 351 -3.23 17.59 11.26
C ALA A 351 -1.82 18.20 11.31
N TRP A 352 -1.13 18.08 12.46
CA TRP A 352 0.21 18.62 12.60
C TRP A 352 1.04 17.88 13.65
N ASN A 353 2.12 17.23 13.21
CA ASN A 353 3.15 16.72 14.10
C ASN A 353 3.97 17.90 14.64
N MET A 354 4.07 17.97 15.96
CA MET A 354 4.67 19.09 16.68
C MET A 354 6.10 18.83 17.17
N TYR A 355 6.85 17.86 16.63
CA TYR A 355 8.27 17.62 16.90
C TYR A 355 8.66 17.79 18.39
N ASN A 356 8.27 16.84 19.22
CA ASN A 356 8.35 16.85 20.69
C ASN A 356 7.98 18.21 21.31
N PHE A 357 6.69 18.51 21.31
CA PHE A 357 6.14 19.75 21.84
C PHE A 357 5.72 19.63 23.30
N THR A 358 6.27 20.48 24.16
CA THR A 358 5.83 20.61 25.56
C THR A 358 5.23 22.00 25.76
N VAL A 359 3.92 22.07 26.04
CA VAL A 359 3.15 23.34 26.13
C VAL A 359 3.79 24.35 27.09
N LEU A 360 4.34 23.90 28.23
CA LEU A 360 4.91 24.78 29.25
C LEU A 360 6.34 25.25 28.97
N GLU A 361 7.08 24.51 28.16
CA GLU A 361 8.51 24.73 27.93
C GLU A 361 8.80 25.20 26.50
N ILE A 362 7.75 25.52 25.75
CA ILE A 362 7.87 26.00 24.38
C ILE A 362 8.66 27.33 24.34
N PRO A 363 9.70 27.41 23.49
CA PRO A 363 10.35 28.69 23.22
C PRO A 363 9.32 29.72 22.69
N GLU A 364 9.41 30.97 23.14
CA GLU A 364 8.48 32.04 22.78
C GLU A 364 8.31 32.16 21.26
N GLU A 365 9.41 32.10 20.50
CA GLU A 365 9.41 32.16 19.02
C GLU A 365 8.59 31.02 18.38
N ARG A 366 8.74 29.79 18.88
CA ARG A 366 7.97 28.62 18.42
C ARG A 366 6.48 28.77 18.75
N SER A 367 6.18 29.27 19.96
CA SER A 367 4.81 29.53 20.40
C SER A 367 4.13 30.58 19.53
N GLU A 368 4.83 31.67 19.21
CA GLU A 368 4.29 32.73 18.37
C GLU A 368 4.09 32.28 16.91
N ALA A 369 5.01 31.48 16.36
CA ALA A 369 4.87 30.91 15.01
C ALA A 369 3.66 29.97 14.92
N MET A 370 3.53 29.05 15.88
CA MET A 370 2.37 28.17 15.99
C MET A 370 1.07 28.95 16.10
N ALA A 371 1.04 30.02 16.92
CA ALA A 371 -0.15 30.85 17.04
C ALA A 371 -0.52 31.54 15.73
N ARG A 372 0.46 32.11 15.00
CA ARG A 372 0.20 32.70 13.67
C ARG A 372 -0.35 31.69 12.68
N VAL A 373 0.22 30.48 12.63
CA VAL A 373 -0.25 29.39 11.76
C VAL A 373 -1.69 29.01 12.08
N ILE A 374 -2.01 28.73 13.34
CA ILE A 374 -3.35 28.29 13.74
C ILE A 374 -4.37 29.42 13.53
N VAL A 375 -4.02 30.68 13.82
CA VAL A 375 -4.89 31.83 13.56
C VAL A 375 -5.14 32.02 12.06
N ALA A 376 -4.12 31.88 11.22
CA ALA A 376 -4.23 32.03 9.77
C ALA A 376 -5.08 30.92 9.14
N LEU A 377 -4.89 29.67 9.57
CA LEU A 377 -5.64 28.51 9.08
C LEU A 377 -7.06 28.44 9.66
N ASN A 378 -7.26 28.96 10.87
CA ASN A 378 -8.53 28.99 11.60
C ASN A 378 -9.27 27.63 11.59
N PRO A 379 -8.62 26.51 11.98
CA PRO A 379 -9.25 25.19 11.96
C PRO A 379 -10.37 25.06 13.01
N ASP A 380 -11.33 24.18 12.74
CA ASP A 380 -12.38 23.81 13.69
C ASP A 380 -11.92 22.64 14.57
N VAL A 381 -11.14 21.72 13.98
CA VAL A 381 -10.54 20.57 14.67
C VAL A 381 -9.05 20.48 14.32
N ILE A 382 -8.22 20.22 15.33
CA ILE A 382 -6.79 20.01 15.18
C ILE A 382 -6.41 18.65 15.77
N VAL A 383 -5.70 17.83 14.98
CA VAL A 383 -5.13 16.56 15.41
C VAL A 383 -3.63 16.71 15.52
N PHE A 384 -3.15 16.85 16.75
CA PHE A 384 -1.73 16.99 17.05
C PHE A 384 -1.06 15.64 17.25
N GLN A 385 0.16 15.51 16.74
CA GLN A 385 1.09 14.44 17.11
C GLN A 385 2.28 15.04 17.88
N GLU A 386 3.00 14.18 18.59
CA GLU A 386 4.20 14.55 19.36
C GLU A 386 4.01 15.57 20.48
N ILE A 387 2.86 15.54 21.15
CA ILE A 387 2.68 16.29 22.38
C ILE A 387 3.38 15.54 23.53
N THR A 388 4.38 16.17 24.15
CA THR A 388 5.16 15.63 25.27
C THR A 388 4.61 16.03 26.62
N LEU A 389 4.82 15.16 27.61
CA LEU A 389 4.55 15.44 29.02
C LEU A 389 5.49 16.46 29.66
N SER A 390 4.94 17.33 30.50
CA SER A 390 5.68 17.90 31.64
C SER A 390 5.71 16.85 32.77
N PRO A 391 6.79 16.75 33.58
CA PRO A 391 6.92 15.75 34.66
C PRO A 391 5.80 15.72 35.73
N ASP A 392 4.89 16.71 35.73
CA ASP A 392 3.85 16.93 36.75
C ASP A 392 2.40 16.65 36.29
N ASP A 393 2.19 15.98 35.15
CA ASP A 393 0.93 15.27 34.81
C ASP A 393 -0.34 16.16 34.60
N VAL A 394 -0.23 17.27 33.83
CA VAL A 394 -1.34 18.25 33.64
C VAL A 394 -1.64 18.54 32.15
N ASN A 395 -1.73 17.53 31.29
CA ASN A 395 -1.55 17.77 29.84
C ASN A 395 -2.79 18.19 29.00
N ALA A 396 -4.03 17.79 29.30
CA ALA A 396 -5.20 18.34 28.59
C ALA A 396 -5.52 19.80 28.96
N SER A 397 -5.25 20.20 30.21
CA SER A 397 -5.64 21.52 30.71
C SER A 397 -4.74 22.63 30.17
N GLU A 398 -3.48 22.34 29.89
CA GLU A 398 -2.50 23.35 29.48
C GLU A 398 -2.59 23.68 27.99
N LEU A 399 -2.72 22.66 27.12
CA LEU A 399 -2.95 22.92 25.69
C LEU A 399 -4.25 23.72 25.49
N ARG A 400 -5.32 23.35 26.20
CA ARG A 400 -6.57 24.13 26.21
C ARG A 400 -6.33 25.58 26.62
N LEU A 401 -5.64 25.81 27.74
CA LEU A 401 -5.35 27.17 28.23
C LEU A 401 -4.47 27.95 27.26
N TRP A 402 -3.52 27.29 26.60
CA TRP A 402 -2.67 27.90 25.59
C TRP A 402 -3.48 28.30 24.36
N LEU A 403 -4.36 27.43 23.85
CA LEU A 403 -5.26 27.73 22.74
C LEU A 403 -6.20 28.90 23.09
N GLU A 404 -6.82 28.84 24.28
CA GLU A 404 -7.71 29.89 24.80
C GLU A 404 -7.02 31.25 24.95
N SER A 405 -5.71 31.25 25.25
CA SER A 405 -4.95 32.47 25.51
C SER A 405 -4.30 33.06 24.25
N ASN A 406 -3.89 32.21 23.30
CA ASN A 406 -3.08 32.63 22.14
C ASN A 406 -3.86 32.64 20.82
N ILE A 407 -4.92 31.84 20.70
CA ILE A 407 -5.69 31.71 19.47
C ILE A 407 -7.01 32.47 19.59
N ASP A 408 -7.93 31.95 20.42
CA ASP A 408 -9.22 32.57 20.70
C ASP A 408 -9.84 32.03 22.00
N PRO A 409 -10.70 32.81 22.70
CA PRO A 409 -11.23 32.44 24.02
C PRO A 409 -12.41 31.45 23.99
N GLY A 410 -12.67 30.75 22.89
CA GLY A 410 -13.77 29.78 22.74
C GLY A 410 -13.55 28.49 23.53
N PRO A 411 -14.60 27.67 23.77
CA PRO A 411 -14.40 26.40 24.43
C PRO A 411 -13.62 25.48 23.48
N TRP A 412 -12.37 25.19 23.84
CA TRP A 412 -11.57 24.13 23.23
C TRP A 412 -11.81 22.83 23.99
N HIS A 413 -12.37 21.83 23.30
CA HIS A 413 -12.55 20.47 23.76
C HIS A 413 -11.29 19.67 23.44
N ILE A 414 -10.63 19.13 24.47
CA ILE A 414 -9.37 18.39 24.33
C ILE A 414 -9.59 16.92 24.69
N HIS A 415 -9.15 16.03 23.80
CA HIS A 415 -9.06 14.60 24.05
C HIS A 415 -7.60 14.14 23.94
N ASP A 416 -7.06 13.63 25.05
CA ASP A 416 -5.68 13.17 25.16
C ASP A 416 -5.59 11.68 24.78
N GLY A 417 -4.55 11.32 24.02
CA GLY A 417 -4.16 9.93 23.78
C GLY A 417 -3.48 9.25 24.97
N ILE A 418 -3.04 8.01 24.77
CA ILE A 418 -2.35 7.22 25.79
C ILE A 418 -1.10 7.95 26.27
N ASP A 419 -0.91 7.94 27.59
CA ASP A 419 0.26 8.53 28.20
C ASP A 419 1.48 7.59 28.18
N THR A 420 2.34 7.76 27.18
CA THR A 420 3.65 7.07 27.09
C THR A 420 4.82 8.02 26.91
N GLY A 421 4.67 9.26 27.38
CA GLY A 421 5.67 10.33 27.28
C GLY A 421 5.48 11.21 26.05
N ILE A 422 5.13 10.63 24.89
CA ILE A 422 4.75 11.33 23.66
C ILE A 422 3.35 10.84 23.25
N ARG A 423 2.41 11.73 22.96
CA ARG A 423 1.01 11.36 22.66
C ARG A 423 0.41 12.15 21.49
N ASN A 424 -0.68 11.61 20.94
CA ASN A 424 -1.58 12.32 20.04
C ASN A 424 -2.67 13.03 20.83
N VAL A 425 -3.15 14.17 20.34
CA VAL A 425 -4.20 14.97 21.00
C VAL A 425 -5.17 15.50 19.94
N ILE A 426 -6.47 15.36 20.19
CA ILE A 426 -7.51 16.02 19.39
C ILE A 426 -7.97 17.27 20.15
N ALA A 427 -7.86 18.43 19.51
CA ALA A 427 -8.37 19.70 19.99
C ALA A 427 -9.47 20.21 19.06
N SER A 428 -10.67 20.47 19.59
CA SER A 428 -11.83 20.82 18.78
C SER A 428 -12.56 22.03 19.35
N ARG A 429 -13.08 22.89 18.48
CA ARG A 429 -14.07 23.92 18.85
C ARG A 429 -15.50 23.36 18.95
N LEU A 430 -15.71 22.17 18.41
CA LEU A 430 -16.95 21.40 18.49
C LEU A 430 -16.87 20.37 19.62
N GLU A 431 -18.03 19.97 20.17
CA GLU A 431 -18.05 18.96 21.23
C GLU A 431 -17.51 17.61 20.71
N LEU A 432 -16.80 16.89 21.57
CA LEU A 432 -16.24 15.57 21.29
C LEU A 432 -16.94 14.53 22.16
N ASP A 433 -17.34 13.42 21.57
CA ASP A 433 -17.81 12.23 22.27
C ASP A 433 -17.29 10.94 21.60
N MET A 434 -17.75 9.77 22.05
CA MET A 434 -17.22 8.45 21.61
C MET A 434 -15.69 8.38 21.66
N LEU A 435 -15.13 8.83 22.78
CA LEU A 435 -13.70 9.02 22.99
C LEU A 435 -13.01 7.69 23.25
N GLU A 436 -12.01 7.36 22.44
CA GLU A 436 -11.15 6.20 22.63
C GLU A 436 -9.67 6.57 22.49
N THR A 437 -8.78 5.77 23.09
CA THR A 437 -7.32 6.01 23.04
C THR A 437 -6.54 4.82 22.49
N GLN A 438 -7.22 3.71 22.23
CA GLN A 438 -6.67 2.51 21.65
C GLN A 438 -7.77 1.74 20.93
N THR A 439 -7.41 1.04 19.86
CA THR A 439 -8.29 0.07 19.20
C THR A 439 -8.46 -1.17 20.10
N ASP A 440 -9.52 -1.93 19.86
CA ASP A 440 -9.73 -3.25 20.47
C ASP A 440 -9.95 -4.30 19.36
N PRO A 441 -8.96 -5.18 19.08
CA PRO A 441 -7.73 -5.37 19.83
C PRO A 441 -6.67 -4.28 19.55
N ALA A 442 -5.87 -4.00 20.58
CA ALA A 442 -4.74 -3.09 20.49
C ALA A 442 -3.55 -3.69 19.73
N PRO A 443 -2.73 -2.88 19.02
CA PRO A 443 -1.48 -3.34 18.43
C PRO A 443 -0.44 -3.77 19.47
N LEU A 444 0.28 -4.86 19.20
CA LEU A 444 1.37 -5.31 20.06
C LEU A 444 2.51 -4.29 20.08
N ASN A 445 3.01 -3.96 21.28
CA ASN A 445 4.16 -3.07 21.46
C ASN A 445 4.02 -1.67 20.81
N SER A 446 2.80 -1.17 20.64
CA SER A 446 2.53 0.21 20.22
C SER A 446 2.22 1.09 21.44
N PRO A 447 3.21 1.81 22.00
CA PRO A 447 3.00 2.63 23.18
C PRO A 447 2.12 3.86 22.90
N ARG A 448 1.96 4.28 21.64
CA ARG A 448 1.32 5.56 21.29
C ARG A 448 -0.20 5.47 21.12
N GLY A 449 -0.75 4.28 20.87
CA GLY A 449 -2.18 4.08 20.64
C GLY A 449 -2.71 4.87 19.43
N ALA A 450 -4.02 5.14 19.44
CA ALA A 450 -4.69 6.02 18.48
C ALA A 450 -5.70 6.88 19.25
N THR A 451 -5.63 8.20 19.11
CA THR A 451 -6.54 9.11 19.79
C THR A 451 -7.76 9.30 18.93
N MET A 452 -8.92 8.82 19.38
CA MET A 452 -10.12 8.72 18.58
C MET A 452 -11.30 9.44 19.22
N ALA A 453 -12.07 10.14 18.41
CA ALA A 453 -13.25 10.86 18.88
C ALA A 453 -14.23 11.11 17.74
N ARG A 454 -15.52 11.08 18.06
CA ARG A 454 -16.55 11.64 17.20
C ARG A 454 -16.65 13.14 17.43
N VAL A 455 -16.63 13.91 16.35
CA VAL A 455 -16.84 15.35 16.33
C VAL A 455 -18.32 15.61 16.11
N ASN A 456 -18.98 16.20 17.10
CA ASN A 456 -20.40 16.57 17.04
C ASN A 456 -20.59 17.75 16.08
N CYS A 457 -21.03 17.47 14.86
CA CYS A 457 -21.19 18.44 13.80
C CYS A 457 -22.55 19.14 13.90
N PRO A 458 -22.70 20.40 13.43
CA PRO A 458 -23.98 21.08 13.53
C PRO A 458 -25.07 20.39 12.68
N ASP A 459 -26.07 19.81 13.34
CA ASP A 459 -27.23 19.09 12.75
C ASP A 459 -27.95 19.85 11.63
N GLU A 460 -27.84 21.18 11.59
CA GLU A 460 -28.46 22.03 10.56
C GLU A 460 -27.76 21.94 9.19
N ARG A 461 -26.53 21.40 9.16
CA ARG A 461 -25.66 21.35 7.98
C ARG A 461 -25.07 19.97 7.72
N TRP A 462 -25.07 19.10 8.74
CA TRP A 462 -24.51 17.77 8.70
C TRP A 462 -25.58 16.75 9.07
N SER A 463 -25.82 15.81 8.17
CA SER A 463 -26.71 14.66 8.29
C SER A 463 -26.11 13.58 9.19
N THR A 464 -24.78 13.52 9.27
CA THR A 464 -24.00 12.68 10.18
C THR A 464 -22.83 13.46 10.77
N ASP A 465 -22.42 13.07 11.99
CA ASP A 465 -21.17 13.51 12.61
C ASP A 465 -19.94 12.96 11.88
N LEU A 466 -18.73 13.27 12.34
CA LEU A 466 -17.47 12.71 11.80
C LEU A 466 -16.71 11.94 12.87
N TYR A 467 -16.10 10.82 12.52
CA TYR A 467 -15.23 10.07 13.43
C TYR A 467 -13.76 10.24 13.04
N LEU A 468 -12.94 10.74 13.97
CA LEU A 468 -11.52 10.99 13.74
C LEU A 468 -10.67 9.96 14.49
N ILE A 469 -9.63 9.47 13.82
CA ILE A 469 -8.63 8.54 14.31
C ILE A 469 -7.26 9.17 14.13
N GLY A 470 -6.78 9.84 15.19
CA GLY A 470 -5.49 10.50 15.24
C GLY A 470 -4.34 9.54 15.51
N VAL A 471 -3.47 9.34 14.52
CA VAL A 471 -2.38 8.36 14.56
C VAL A 471 -0.99 8.99 14.59
N HIS A 472 -0.05 8.27 15.22
CA HIS A 472 1.39 8.52 15.12
C HIS A 472 2.13 7.19 15.16
N PHE A 473 2.38 6.64 13.98
CA PHE A 473 2.97 5.32 13.83
C PHE A 473 4.46 5.30 14.17
N LYS A 474 5.05 4.11 14.16
CA LYS A 474 6.48 3.92 14.47
C LYS A 474 7.33 4.52 13.35
N ALA A 475 8.29 5.37 13.71
CA ALA A 475 9.31 5.93 12.81
C ALA A 475 10.47 4.96 12.52
N PHE A 476 11.31 5.31 11.53
CA PHE A 476 12.48 4.59 10.98
C PHE A 476 12.17 3.51 9.94
N GLY A 477 13.04 3.37 8.93
CA GLY A 477 12.88 2.44 7.80
C GLY A 477 13.44 1.03 7.99
N ASP A 478 13.71 0.61 9.23
CA ASP A 478 14.18 -0.76 9.53
C ASP A 478 13.01 -1.76 9.63
N CYS A 479 13.31 -3.06 9.47
CA CYS A 479 12.31 -4.12 9.47
C CYS A 479 11.46 -4.16 10.76
N GLU A 480 12.06 -3.93 11.94
CA GLU A 480 11.30 -3.92 13.20
C GLU A 480 10.30 -2.76 13.25
N SER A 481 10.70 -1.60 12.75
CA SER A 481 9.87 -0.41 12.67
C SER A 481 8.73 -0.57 11.67
N GLU A 482 8.97 -1.20 10.51
CA GLU A 482 7.93 -1.53 9.52
C GLU A 482 6.89 -2.48 10.10
N ARG A 483 7.31 -3.54 10.81
CA ARG A 483 6.37 -4.47 11.48
C ARG A 483 5.45 -3.77 12.48
N LYS A 484 5.98 -2.78 13.21
CA LYS A 484 5.18 -1.99 14.17
C LYS A 484 4.20 -1.04 13.47
N ARG A 485 4.56 -0.52 12.29
CA ARG A 485 3.63 0.26 11.45
C ARG A 485 2.49 -0.63 10.98
N GLN A 486 2.79 -1.84 10.51
CA GLN A 486 1.74 -2.74 10.09
C GLN A 486 0.81 -3.13 11.22
N GLY A 487 1.32 -3.58 12.37
CA GLY A 487 0.43 -4.01 13.45
C GLY A 487 -0.52 -2.88 13.87
N ALA A 488 -0.10 -1.62 13.74
CA ALA A 488 -0.97 -0.46 13.93
C ALA A 488 -1.97 -0.28 12.77
N ALA A 489 -1.57 -0.49 11.51
CA ALA A 489 -2.46 -0.49 10.36
C ALA A 489 -3.56 -1.57 10.49
N ASP A 490 -3.19 -2.82 10.78
CA ASP A 490 -4.12 -3.94 11.00
C ASP A 490 -5.14 -3.61 12.09
N SER A 491 -4.67 -3.08 13.21
CA SER A 491 -5.55 -2.73 14.33
C SER A 491 -6.54 -1.62 13.98
N ILE A 492 -6.15 -0.70 13.11
CA ILE A 492 -6.99 0.42 12.69
C ILE A 492 -7.97 -0.04 11.61
N ALA A 493 -7.55 -0.89 10.68
CA ALA A 493 -8.44 -1.49 9.68
C ALA A 493 -9.56 -2.31 10.36
N ASN A 494 -9.21 -3.15 11.34
CA ASN A 494 -10.20 -3.87 12.15
C ASN A 494 -11.14 -2.91 12.89
N TRP A 495 -10.57 -1.86 13.51
CA TRP A 495 -11.36 -0.88 14.24
C TRP A 495 -12.37 -0.16 13.34
N ILE A 496 -12.00 0.18 12.10
CA ILE A 496 -12.92 0.76 11.11
C ILE A 496 -14.04 -0.23 10.74
N GLY A 497 -13.76 -1.53 10.73
CA GLY A 497 -14.77 -2.58 10.64
C GLY A 497 -15.74 -2.60 11.83
N ASP A 498 -15.22 -2.56 13.06
CA ASP A 498 -16.03 -2.52 14.29
C ASP A 498 -16.92 -1.28 14.34
N LEU A 499 -16.37 -0.10 13.98
CA LEU A 499 -17.09 1.18 13.95
C LEU A 499 -18.36 1.14 13.10
N ARG A 500 -18.37 0.32 12.05
CA ARG A 500 -19.49 0.18 11.10
C ARG A 500 -20.38 -1.03 11.41
N THR A 501 -20.06 -1.80 12.45
CA THR A 501 -20.80 -3.00 12.83
C THR A 501 -21.76 -2.70 13.98
N PRO A 502 -23.08 -2.87 13.80
CA PRO A 502 -24.06 -2.62 14.85
C PRO A 502 -23.77 -3.38 16.15
N GLY A 503 -23.63 -2.65 17.26
CA GLY A 503 -23.30 -3.21 18.57
C GLY A 503 -21.82 -3.57 18.78
N GLY A 504 -20.91 -3.04 17.96
CA GLY A 504 -19.45 -3.05 18.18
C GLY A 504 -19.02 -2.30 19.47
N VAL A 505 -17.71 -2.15 19.66
CA VAL A 505 -17.14 -1.39 20.79
C VAL A 505 -17.59 0.07 20.71
N VAL A 506 -17.53 0.64 19.51
CA VAL A 506 -18.14 1.92 19.16
C VAL A 506 -19.07 1.70 17.98
N ASP A 507 -20.34 2.05 18.12
CA ASP A 507 -21.39 1.83 17.12
C ASP A 507 -21.72 3.17 16.43
N LEU A 508 -21.15 3.41 15.24
CA LEU A 508 -21.41 4.64 14.49
C LEU A 508 -22.72 4.53 13.68
N PRO A 509 -23.46 5.64 13.53
CA PRO A 509 -24.53 5.72 12.54
C PRO A 509 -24.02 5.36 11.14
N GLU A 510 -24.87 4.69 10.37
CA GLU A 510 -24.58 4.38 8.96
C GLU A 510 -24.22 5.67 8.19
N GLN A 511 -23.29 5.57 7.25
CA GLN A 511 -22.76 6.69 6.46
C GLN A 511 -21.95 7.75 7.23
N THR A 512 -21.60 7.51 8.50
CA THR A 512 -20.71 8.43 9.24
C THR A 512 -19.31 8.46 8.60
N PRO A 513 -18.79 9.61 8.14
CA PRO A 513 -17.44 9.68 7.60
C PRO A 513 -16.38 9.40 8.67
N ILE A 514 -15.41 8.54 8.32
CA ILE A 514 -14.30 8.14 9.19
C ILE A 514 -12.99 8.67 8.58
N PHE A 515 -12.11 9.21 9.42
CA PHE A 515 -10.79 9.70 9.03
C PHE A 515 -9.69 9.07 9.88
N VAL A 516 -8.67 8.52 9.23
CA VAL A 516 -7.38 8.20 9.83
C VAL A 516 -6.39 9.26 9.41
N LEU A 517 -5.89 10.06 10.35
CA LEU A 517 -5.04 11.21 10.04
C LEU A 517 -3.90 11.41 11.04
N GLY A 518 -2.77 11.88 10.52
CA GLY A 518 -1.56 12.16 11.29
C GLY A 518 -0.32 11.55 10.68
N ASP A 519 0.73 11.45 11.50
CA ASP A 519 2.05 10.97 11.08
C ASP A 519 2.11 9.44 11.04
N MET A 520 1.92 8.88 9.85
CA MET A 520 1.97 7.44 9.61
C MET A 520 3.40 6.92 9.40
N ASN A 521 4.40 7.80 9.26
CA ASN A 521 5.78 7.44 8.94
C ASN A 521 5.91 6.52 7.70
N PHE A 522 5.04 6.70 6.70
CA PHE A 522 5.14 6.05 5.40
C PHE A 522 6.07 6.85 4.49
N TYR A 523 7.30 6.37 4.32
CA TYR A 523 8.33 7.08 3.55
C TYR A 523 8.17 6.92 2.03
N SER A 524 7.49 5.87 1.58
CA SER A 524 7.11 5.62 0.19
C SER A 524 5.65 5.18 0.09
N ASP A 525 5.05 5.38 -1.09
CA ASP A 525 3.69 4.93 -1.37
C ASP A 525 3.67 3.44 -1.76
N GLY A 526 2.55 2.77 -1.51
CA GLY A 526 2.30 1.39 -1.91
C GLY A 526 2.92 0.33 -1.00
N LEU A 527 3.35 0.73 0.21
CA LEU A 527 3.83 -0.21 1.23
C LEU A 527 2.66 -0.94 1.88
N GLN A 528 2.90 -2.15 2.39
CA GLN A 528 1.84 -3.00 2.96
C GLN A 528 1.00 -2.32 4.05
N PRO A 529 1.56 -1.56 5.01
CA PRO A 529 0.73 -0.88 6.02
C PRO A 529 -0.21 0.18 5.45
N GLU A 530 0.15 0.79 4.31
CA GLU A 530 -0.74 1.69 3.58
C GLU A 530 -1.87 0.89 2.92
N LEU A 531 -1.54 -0.21 2.24
CA LEU A 531 -2.52 -1.05 1.56
C LEU A 531 -3.55 -1.63 2.53
N THR A 532 -3.15 -2.03 3.73
CA THR A 532 -4.06 -2.47 4.78
C THR A 532 -5.03 -1.37 5.22
N LEU A 533 -4.54 -0.15 5.43
CA LEU A 533 -5.43 0.97 5.77
C LEU A 533 -6.41 1.27 4.64
N LEU A 534 -5.99 1.16 3.38
CA LEU A 534 -6.84 1.47 2.24
C LEU A 534 -7.86 0.37 1.94
N ASN A 535 -7.40 -0.86 1.82
CA ASN A 535 -8.19 -1.96 1.29
C ASN A 535 -8.85 -2.80 2.40
N GLY A 536 -8.45 -2.61 3.66
CA GLY A 536 -8.89 -3.47 4.75
C GLY A 536 -8.27 -4.86 4.72
N ASP A 537 -7.17 -5.03 3.98
CA ASP A 537 -6.33 -6.24 3.89
C ASP A 537 -5.56 -6.41 5.21
N ILE A 538 -6.19 -7.04 6.19
CA ILE A 538 -5.68 -7.17 7.56
C ILE A 538 -4.67 -8.30 7.59
N LEU A 539 -3.48 -7.99 8.07
CA LEU A 539 -2.37 -8.89 7.89
C LEU A 539 -2.13 -9.87 9.05
N ASP A 540 -2.42 -9.44 10.28
CA ASP A 540 -2.56 -10.31 11.45
C ASP A 540 -4.06 -10.62 11.71
N GLU A 541 -4.69 -11.36 10.79
CA GLU A 541 -6.11 -11.75 10.89
C GLU A 541 -6.42 -12.57 12.15
N ASP A 542 -5.42 -13.25 12.70
CA ASP A 542 -5.54 -14.05 13.91
C ASP A 542 -5.87 -13.20 15.14
N ARG A 543 -5.28 -12.02 15.19
CA ARG A 543 -5.49 -11.06 16.26
C ARG A 543 -6.63 -10.11 15.93
N PHE A 544 -6.65 -9.58 14.71
CA PHE A 544 -7.51 -8.47 14.31
C PHE A 544 -8.72 -8.92 13.47
N GLY A 545 -8.92 -10.21 13.25
CA GLY A 545 -10.03 -10.72 12.46
C GLY A 545 -9.80 -10.60 10.95
N SER A 546 -10.74 -11.15 10.18
CA SER A 546 -10.62 -11.21 8.72
C SER A 546 -10.60 -9.84 8.06
N ASP A 547 -10.10 -9.79 6.84
CA ASP A 547 -10.22 -8.64 5.94
C ASP A 547 -11.60 -7.98 5.98
N ILE A 548 -11.59 -6.66 6.05
CA ILE A 548 -12.81 -5.85 6.11
C ILE A 548 -12.60 -4.53 5.36
N PRO A 549 -13.14 -4.38 4.14
CA PRO A 549 -13.02 -3.15 3.36
C PRO A 549 -13.48 -1.96 4.17
N GLY A 550 -12.66 -0.92 4.27
CA GLY A 550 -12.88 0.18 5.23
C GLY A 550 -14.07 1.09 4.90
N ASP A 551 -14.49 1.19 3.64
CA ASP A 551 -15.53 2.14 3.22
C ASP A 551 -16.96 1.56 3.30
N TRP A 552 -17.96 2.41 3.47
CA TRP A 552 -19.36 2.02 3.68
C TRP A 552 -19.99 1.28 2.49
N ASP A 553 -19.48 1.50 1.28
CA ASP A 553 -19.89 0.84 0.05
C ASP A 553 -19.04 -0.39 -0.30
N GLU A 554 -18.26 -0.88 0.67
CA GLU A 554 -17.32 -2.00 0.53
C GLU A 554 -16.14 -1.74 -0.43
N THR A 555 -15.94 -0.48 -0.85
CA THR A 555 -14.74 -0.09 -1.60
C THR A 555 -13.55 0.24 -0.66
N ALA A 556 -12.38 0.46 -1.26
CA ALA A 556 -11.21 0.90 -0.52
C ALA A 556 -11.36 2.35 -0.04
N LEU A 557 -10.80 2.66 1.13
CA LEU A 557 -10.64 4.03 1.60
C LEU A 557 -9.75 4.83 0.64
N SER A 558 -9.92 6.15 0.65
CA SER A 558 -9.11 7.06 -0.13
C SER A 558 -7.99 7.69 0.70
N ASP A 559 -6.74 7.56 0.24
CA ASP A 559 -5.61 8.36 0.72
C ASP A 559 -5.59 9.72 0.00
N LEU A 560 -5.95 10.77 0.74
CA LEU A 560 -5.93 12.12 0.24
C LEU A 560 -4.49 12.63 0.10
N ARG A 561 -4.21 13.33 -1.01
CA ARG A 561 -2.89 13.87 -1.35
C ARG A 561 -2.91 15.41 -1.39
N PRO A 562 -3.02 16.11 -0.24
CA PRO A 562 -3.03 17.57 -0.22
C PRO A 562 -1.72 18.14 -0.81
N PRO A 563 -1.80 19.05 -1.80
CA PRO A 563 -0.61 19.69 -2.35
C PRO A 563 -0.21 20.92 -1.52
N GLN A 564 1.08 21.25 -1.55
CA GLN A 564 1.59 22.55 -1.15
C GLN A 564 1.09 23.61 -2.14
N LEU A 565 0.44 24.66 -1.62
CA LEU A 565 -0.34 25.63 -2.40
C LEU A 565 0.39 26.30 -3.57
N VAL A 566 1.72 26.44 -3.47
CA VAL A 566 2.53 27.18 -4.47
C VAL A 566 3.30 26.23 -5.38
N THR A 567 3.81 25.12 -4.84
CA THR A 567 4.71 24.22 -5.57
C THR A 567 3.98 23.02 -6.16
N GLY A 568 2.84 22.62 -5.60
CA GLY A 568 2.12 21.39 -5.97
C GLY A 568 2.72 20.12 -5.36
N GLU A 569 3.84 20.22 -4.64
CA GLU A 569 4.49 19.11 -3.95
C GLU A 569 3.62 18.57 -2.82
N THR A 570 3.74 17.29 -2.48
CA THR A 570 2.89 16.63 -1.47
C THR A 570 3.63 16.17 -0.23
N TRP A 571 4.94 16.41 -0.13
CA TRP A 571 5.70 16.06 1.07
C TRP A 571 5.30 16.96 2.25
N THR A 572 5.33 16.37 3.44
CA THR A 572 4.90 16.99 4.70
C THR A 572 6.05 17.02 5.71
N LEU A 573 6.98 16.06 5.65
CA LEU A 573 8.20 16.04 6.45
C LEU A 573 9.35 16.73 5.69
N TRP A 574 10.04 17.65 6.35
CA TRP A 574 11.27 18.24 5.84
C TRP A 574 12.37 17.16 5.78
N GLY A 575 12.95 16.93 4.59
CA GLY A 575 14.14 16.10 4.45
C GLY A 575 15.33 16.68 5.22
N ASP A 576 16.26 15.83 5.64
CA ASP A 576 17.56 16.24 6.19
C ASP A 576 18.73 15.49 5.56
N ASP A 577 19.93 15.63 6.10
CA ASP A 577 21.14 14.97 5.57
C ASP A 577 21.00 13.43 5.50
N SER A 578 19.99 12.85 6.15
CA SER A 578 19.76 11.40 6.29
C SER A 578 18.58 10.88 5.45
N TYR A 579 17.69 11.73 4.95
CA TYR A 579 16.53 11.33 4.13
C TYR A 579 15.96 12.50 3.32
N GLU A 580 15.44 12.18 2.13
CA GLU A 580 14.73 13.14 1.28
C GLU A 580 13.38 13.55 1.89
N PRO A 581 12.82 14.72 1.52
CA PRO A 581 11.46 15.12 1.91
C PRO A 581 10.42 14.05 1.54
N SER A 582 9.49 13.75 2.45
CA SER A 582 8.53 12.64 2.28
C SER A 582 7.13 12.98 2.80
N ARG A 583 6.13 12.20 2.35
CA ARG A 583 4.71 12.34 2.72
C ARG A 583 4.34 11.37 3.84
N THR A 584 4.84 11.66 5.03
CA THR A 584 4.61 10.84 6.22
C THR A 584 3.28 11.17 6.90
N ASP A 585 2.80 12.41 6.76
CA ASP A 585 1.51 12.84 7.29
C ASP A 585 0.43 12.62 6.23
N ARG A 586 -0.57 11.80 6.55
CA ARG A 586 -1.62 11.39 5.61
C ARG A 586 -3.01 11.61 6.17
N ILE A 587 -3.98 11.59 5.27
CA ILE A 587 -5.42 11.65 5.59
C ILE A 587 -6.08 10.54 4.76
N ILE A 588 -6.42 9.44 5.41
CA ILE A 588 -7.14 8.31 4.81
C ILE A 588 -8.60 8.38 5.26
N THR A 589 -9.56 8.21 4.36
CA THR A 589 -10.97 8.44 4.69
C THR A 589 -11.95 7.61 3.87
N THR A 590 -13.16 7.42 4.40
CA THR A 590 -14.34 6.85 3.73
C THR A 590 -14.86 7.83 2.68
N ASN A 591 -14.48 7.67 1.42
CA ASN A 591 -14.82 8.59 0.34
C ASN A 591 -16.23 8.38 -0.23
N SER A 592 -16.86 7.22 -0.01
CA SER A 592 -18.24 6.95 -0.45
C SER A 592 -19.28 7.89 0.17
N VAL A 593 -18.95 8.50 1.32
CA VAL A 593 -19.87 9.31 2.14
C VAL A 593 -19.32 10.71 2.43
N LEU A 594 -18.31 11.17 1.69
CA LEU A 594 -17.63 12.43 1.97
C LEU A 594 -17.57 13.38 0.76
N MET A 595 -17.95 14.64 0.95
CA MET A 595 -17.73 15.70 -0.03
C MET A 595 -16.55 16.60 0.40
N ARG A 596 -15.40 16.40 -0.26
CA ARG A 596 -14.20 17.22 -0.05
C ARG A 596 -14.27 18.50 -0.86
N GLN A 597 -14.11 19.65 -0.20
CA GLN A 597 -14.12 20.97 -0.86
C GLN A 597 -12.72 21.44 -1.25
N ASN A 598 -11.77 21.36 -0.31
CA ASN A 598 -10.42 21.84 -0.51
C ASN A 598 -9.43 21.10 0.39
N MET A 599 -8.17 21.03 0.00
CA MET A 599 -7.10 20.48 0.84
C MET A 599 -5.76 21.04 0.43
N PHE A 600 -4.87 21.23 1.40
CA PHE A 600 -3.54 21.73 1.14
C PHE A 600 -2.57 21.47 2.29
N VAL A 601 -1.27 21.52 1.98
CA VAL A 601 -0.19 21.60 2.94
C VAL A 601 0.30 23.05 3.01
N LEU A 602 0.37 23.63 4.21
CA LEU A 602 0.88 24.99 4.37
C LEU A 602 2.41 24.95 4.55
N ASN A 603 3.12 25.48 3.55
CA ASN A 603 4.56 25.75 3.61
C ASN A 603 4.81 27.26 3.47
N THR A 604 5.13 27.93 4.57
CA THR A 604 5.29 29.40 4.59
C THR A 604 6.53 29.88 3.85
N THR A 605 7.52 29.01 3.63
CA THR A 605 8.78 29.38 2.98
C THR A 605 8.61 29.71 1.50
N VAL A 606 7.56 29.17 0.88
CA VAL A 606 7.26 29.34 -0.54
C VAL A 606 6.09 30.30 -0.79
N LEU A 607 5.42 30.79 0.26
CA LEU A 607 4.32 31.74 0.11
C LEU A 607 4.80 33.11 -0.38
N PRO A 608 4.08 33.75 -1.31
CA PRO A 608 4.33 35.14 -1.68
C PRO A 608 4.22 36.10 -0.48
N SER A 609 5.02 37.16 -0.46
CA SER A 609 5.07 38.10 0.67
C SER A 609 3.74 38.80 0.94
N ASP A 610 2.95 39.07 -0.10
CA ASP A 610 1.61 39.65 0.03
C ASP A 610 0.60 38.69 0.65
N VAL A 611 0.74 37.37 0.40
CA VAL A 611 -0.05 36.33 1.08
C VAL A 611 0.36 36.22 2.55
N LEU A 612 1.67 36.21 2.84
CA LEU A 612 2.18 36.22 4.22
C LEU A 612 1.62 37.43 5.00
N ASP A 613 1.70 38.63 4.42
CA ASP A 613 1.17 39.86 5.03
C ASP A 613 -0.35 39.81 5.21
N GLN A 614 -1.09 39.24 4.25
CA GLN A 614 -2.56 39.09 4.30
C GLN A 614 -3.01 38.26 5.51
N TYR A 615 -2.32 37.15 5.76
CA TYR A 615 -2.67 36.20 6.82
C TYR A 615 -1.89 36.40 8.13
N GLY A 616 -1.02 37.41 8.19
CA GLY A 616 -0.21 37.68 9.37
C GLY A 616 0.83 36.59 9.66
N LEU A 617 1.27 35.88 8.62
CA LEU A 617 2.29 34.82 8.68
C LEU A 617 3.69 35.39 8.44
N GLN A 618 4.71 34.68 8.91
CA GLN A 618 6.11 34.92 8.58
C GLN A 618 6.64 33.77 7.71
N VAL A 619 7.67 34.07 6.90
CA VAL A 619 8.24 33.11 5.95
C VAL A 619 8.73 31.82 6.62
N ASN A 620 9.19 31.88 7.87
CA ASN A 620 9.73 30.72 8.59
C ASN A 620 8.74 30.06 9.56
N ASP A 621 7.46 30.43 9.54
CA ASP A 621 6.48 29.94 10.52
C ASP A 621 6.23 28.43 10.46
N THR A 622 6.59 27.75 9.36
CA THR A 622 6.49 26.28 9.23
C THR A 622 7.83 25.59 9.01
N THR A 623 8.97 26.24 9.29
CA THR A 623 10.28 25.57 9.15
C THR A 623 10.63 24.73 10.37
N ARG A 624 11.49 23.73 10.14
CA ARG A 624 12.05 22.86 11.19
C ARG A 624 12.67 23.62 12.35
N GLU A 625 13.37 24.72 12.07
CA GLU A 625 14.11 25.47 13.09
C GLU A 625 13.20 26.29 14.00
N VAL A 626 12.00 26.65 13.52
CA VAL A 626 11.08 27.56 14.21
C VAL A 626 9.91 26.81 14.80
N ALA A 627 9.22 25.98 14.02
CA ALA A 627 7.93 25.40 14.38
C ALA A 627 7.96 23.88 14.49
N SER A 628 8.20 23.16 13.40
CA SER A 628 8.22 21.69 13.35
C SER A 628 8.93 21.20 12.09
N ASP A 629 9.54 20.02 12.17
CA ASP A 629 10.03 19.30 10.99
C ASP A 629 8.89 18.71 10.14
N HIS A 630 7.64 18.81 10.59
CA HIS A 630 6.47 18.54 9.78
C HIS A 630 5.70 19.81 9.41
N LEU A 631 5.15 19.83 8.20
CA LEU A 631 4.25 20.84 7.70
C LEU A 631 2.80 20.53 8.10
N PRO A 632 2.00 21.54 8.46
CA PRO A 632 0.59 21.34 8.76
C PRO A 632 -0.22 20.99 7.50
N VAL A 633 -1.04 19.95 7.63
CA VAL A 633 -1.93 19.43 6.57
C VAL A 633 -3.37 19.85 6.88
N VAL A 634 -4.08 20.39 5.89
CA VAL A 634 -5.42 20.97 6.05
C VAL A 634 -6.39 20.37 5.05
N ILE A 635 -7.61 20.13 5.51
CA ILE A 635 -8.75 19.72 4.68
C ILE A 635 -10.02 20.48 5.06
N ASP A 636 -10.77 20.90 4.04
CA ASP A 636 -12.09 21.52 4.13
C ASP A 636 -13.15 20.54 3.63
N LEU A 637 -14.17 20.31 4.45
CA LEU A 637 -15.18 19.29 4.25
C LEU A 637 -16.59 19.87 4.27
N ARG A 638 -17.47 19.21 3.52
CA ARG A 638 -18.91 19.46 3.48
C ARG A 638 -19.65 18.13 3.44
N ASP A 639 -20.86 18.11 3.97
CA ASP A 639 -21.74 16.95 3.86
C ASP A 639 -22.23 16.78 2.40
N PRO A 640 -22.10 15.60 1.76
CA PRO A 640 -22.70 15.33 0.45
C PRO A 640 -24.21 15.61 0.37
N ALA A 641 -24.96 15.33 1.44
CA ALA A 641 -26.39 15.59 1.52
C ALA A 641 -26.74 17.09 1.53
N TYR A 642 -25.74 17.95 1.70
CA TYR A 642 -25.90 19.41 1.60
C TYR A 642 -26.26 19.83 0.16
N CYS A 643 -25.98 19.01 -0.87
CA CYS A 643 -26.35 19.30 -2.26
C CYS A 643 -26.37 18.09 -3.21
N PRO A 644 -27.29 17.11 -3.03
CA PRO A 644 -27.31 15.86 -3.82
C PRO A 644 -27.53 16.05 -5.33
N SER A 645 -27.89 17.25 -5.77
CA SER A 645 -28.09 17.60 -7.17
C SER A 645 -26.81 18.06 -7.90
N ASP A 646 -25.71 18.26 -7.16
CA ASP A 646 -24.38 18.61 -7.68
C ASP A 646 -23.59 17.30 -7.88
N VAL A 647 -23.89 16.59 -8.98
CA VAL A 647 -23.37 15.24 -9.25
C VAL A 647 -21.93 15.27 -9.77
N ASP A 648 -21.50 16.39 -10.36
CA ASP A 648 -20.11 16.59 -10.78
C ASP A 648 -19.23 17.20 -9.67
N HIS A 649 -19.86 17.57 -8.54
CA HIS A 649 -19.26 18.07 -7.30
C HIS A 649 -18.49 19.39 -7.48
N ASP A 650 -18.94 20.27 -8.38
CA ASP A 650 -18.31 21.58 -8.63
C ASP A 650 -18.82 22.71 -7.72
N GLY A 651 -19.77 22.40 -6.84
CA GLY A 651 -20.40 23.32 -5.88
C GLY A 651 -21.58 24.10 -6.45
N VAL A 652 -21.98 23.83 -7.70
CA VAL A 652 -23.07 24.51 -8.41
C VAL A 652 -23.90 23.52 -9.23
N VAL A 653 -25.16 23.33 -8.84
CA VAL A 653 -26.11 22.57 -9.65
C VAL A 653 -26.37 23.30 -10.97
N GLY A 654 -25.89 22.71 -12.07
CA GLY A 654 -25.78 23.35 -13.36
C GLY A 654 -25.90 22.40 -14.56
N VAL A 655 -25.31 22.82 -15.68
CA VAL A 655 -25.48 22.13 -16.96
C VAL A 655 -24.68 20.83 -17.01
N ASN A 656 -23.53 20.79 -16.36
CA ASN A 656 -22.68 19.61 -16.36
C ASN A 656 -23.34 18.46 -15.60
N ASP A 657 -23.98 18.76 -14.47
CA ASP A 657 -24.79 17.81 -13.70
C ASP A 657 -25.87 17.15 -14.55
N ILE A 658 -26.61 17.98 -15.32
CA ILE A 658 -27.61 17.48 -16.25
C ILE A 658 -27.00 16.53 -17.29
N LEU A 659 -25.81 16.85 -17.82
CA LEU A 659 -25.18 16.02 -18.83
C LEU A 659 -24.75 14.67 -18.26
N GLU A 660 -24.29 14.64 -17.01
CA GLU A 660 -23.91 13.42 -16.31
C GLU A 660 -25.12 12.55 -15.98
N ILE A 661 -26.21 13.14 -15.49
CA ILE A 661 -27.49 12.41 -15.27
C ILE A 661 -28.00 11.80 -16.58
N ILE A 662 -27.93 12.54 -17.69
CA ILE A 662 -28.36 12.04 -19.01
C ILE A 662 -27.44 10.94 -19.53
N ALA A 663 -26.13 11.01 -19.24
CA ALA A 663 -25.17 10.00 -19.67
C ALA A 663 -25.40 8.65 -18.97
N SER A 664 -25.88 8.67 -17.73
CA SER A 664 -26.06 7.49 -16.89
C SER A 664 -27.50 6.94 -16.89
N TRP A 665 -28.32 7.32 -17.88
CA TRP A 665 -29.76 7.04 -17.91
C TRP A 665 -30.08 5.53 -17.98
N GLY A 666 -30.75 4.98 -16.97
CA GLY A 666 -31.02 3.55 -16.95
C GLY A 666 -31.31 2.97 -15.57
N LEU A 667 -31.36 1.63 -15.51
CA LEU A 667 -31.40 0.90 -14.25
C LEU A 667 -30.02 0.99 -13.58
N CYS A 668 -30.04 1.22 -12.28
CA CYS A 668 -28.87 1.06 -11.45
C CYS A 668 -28.85 -0.36 -10.87
N PRO A 669 -27.76 -1.16 -11.08
CA PRO A 669 -27.63 -2.49 -10.48
C PRO A 669 -27.63 -2.46 -8.95
#